data_AF-A0A927F4Q0-F1
#
_entry.id   AF-A0A927F4Q0-F1
#
_cell.length_a   1.000
_cell.length_b   1.000
_cell.length_c   1.000
_cell.angle_alpha   90.00
_cell.angle_beta   90.00
_cell.angle_gamma   90.00
#
_symmetry.space_group_name_H-M   'P 1'
#
loop_
_entity.id
_entity.type
_entity.pdbx_description
1 polymer ?
#
loop_
_entity_poly.entity_id
_entity_poly.type
_entity_poly.pdbx_seq_one_letter_code
_entity_poly.pdbx_strand_id
1 'polypeptide(L)'
;SAWHQLLTNTAHTTTHGIPTTPPNRHPNPHINLPTYPFQHQHLWIVDEPDTTASEAGPVDGPDAAFWDAVEAQDLGELVRTLEVDEEQGASLSAVLPTLSSWRRRSKERTAVDSWRFRAAWRPVEWSGHARLTGTWWVVVPTGHTDSSWVVETTRMLTRHGVGVVTVELSADDADRTALAERFAALGAAGEDAPTGVLSFLAWEGRRDPRRRSLPLGVSLTLALAQAWVDLGSRAPLWCLTRGAVSAAPGDAPADPVQAQLWGLGRVVALEHPGSWGGLIDLPTEPDASSLTGLLRVPADGGGEDQVAVRRGGVLVRRMVGAATGDAKPGRRWQPRGTALITGGTGSLAPRLARRLAETGAEHLVLVSRSGADAPGAAELSAELSAAGVQVTVAACDVSDREAVAALLARLRAEGHVVRTVLHTAAYIELAPFAGTTAESFDAVLAAKVDGTEHLAELLDAEELDAFVLFSSIAGFWGSGDHAAYAAANAALDAWAEQGRARGLPMTSVAWGVWEDAVNTWRNLGDTDVEATRERVRRQGLPLMRPESALAALEQALEHDDAFVAVSDIDWERFVPLFTAMRPSRLLAELPAARSVSERSTTVPAHAEGQVGEGPVPGAELRRQLDGLSPADAERVLLERVDSLARTVLGHGGTETLSPDRAFKDLGFESLTAVELRNRLNRETGLRLPATLVFDRPTPRALVGHLRELLLPRPEKEATGDHRSLTAHQGRPGDDEDAIAIVGMACRFPGGVDSPESLWRLLAEGGDAVSSPPAARGWAQGRAFGVEDPGVLRGGFLADVSGFDAAFFGIGPREALAMDPQQRLLLETTWEAFERAGVDPASLRGSRTGAFIGAMGHGYGQRSADAPQAVQDYVITGGVTSVISGRLAYTFGLEGPAVTVDTACSSSLVALHLAMRSLRSNESTMALAGGVVVMPTPDVFVGFGRMGALAKDARCKAFSDDADGFGLAEGAGVVLLERLSDARRNGHRVLAVVRGSAINQDGASNGLAAPNGPAQERVIRAALADAGVAPGEVDAVEAHGTGTRLGDPIEAQALLTTYGANRPVDRPLRLGSLKSNIGHTQAAAGVAGVMKMVLALQHGVLPSTLHVTEPTTHVDWSDGTMEVLTEQREWPRGGRPRRAGVSAFGISGTNAHVVLEEAPEEPQGPTPVPVPASASETAAAESLPVVSLLLSARDENALRAQAGRLAAHLRETTDDVREVAHALTTQRAFLDHRAVILGNNRDELLRGLD
;
A
#
# COMPACT_ATOMS: atom_id res chain seq x y z
N SER A 1 6.34 -40.13 63.98
CA SER A 1 6.95 -39.13 64.89
C SER A 1 5.92 -38.05 65.20
N ALA A 2 6.09 -37.26 66.27
CA ALA A 2 5.22 -36.11 66.58
C ALA A 2 5.13 -35.12 65.40
N TRP A 3 6.19 -35.04 64.59
CA TRP A 3 6.26 -34.24 63.36
C TRP A 3 5.32 -34.75 62.26
N HIS A 4 5.29 -36.06 62.02
CA HIS A 4 4.34 -36.67 61.07
C HIS A 4 2.90 -36.39 61.50
N GLN A 5 2.59 -36.56 62.79
CA GLN A 5 1.25 -36.30 63.34
C GLN A 5 0.86 -34.81 63.25
N LEU A 6 1.79 -33.90 63.49
CA LEU A 6 1.59 -32.45 63.28
C LEU A 6 1.22 -32.17 61.81
N LEU A 7 2.01 -32.67 60.86
CA LEU A 7 1.77 -32.44 59.42
C LEU A 7 0.50 -33.12 58.91
N THR A 8 0.14 -34.31 59.41
CA THR A 8 -1.15 -34.94 59.10
C THR A 8 -2.32 -34.10 59.63
N ASN A 9 -2.21 -33.55 60.85
CA ASN A 9 -3.23 -32.67 61.40
C ASN A 9 -3.31 -31.34 60.63
N THR A 10 -2.17 -30.76 60.27
CA THR A 10 -2.06 -29.58 59.41
C THR A 10 -2.73 -29.85 58.07
N ALA A 11 -2.39 -30.95 57.40
CA ALA A 11 -3.01 -31.40 56.15
C ALA A 11 -4.53 -31.58 56.28
N HIS A 12 -5.00 -32.15 57.40
CA HIS A 12 -6.42 -32.29 57.70
C HIS A 12 -7.10 -30.92 57.87
N THR A 13 -6.48 -29.95 58.56
CA THR A 13 -7.04 -28.60 58.67
C THR A 13 -7.04 -27.85 57.34
N THR A 14 -6.00 -28.01 56.52
CA THR A 14 -5.89 -27.41 55.19
C THR A 14 -6.99 -27.92 54.25
N THR A 15 -7.21 -29.24 54.22
CA THR A 15 -8.30 -29.84 53.43
C THR A 15 -9.70 -29.38 53.88
N HIS A 16 -9.86 -28.86 55.10
CA HIS A 16 -11.15 -28.42 55.67
C HIS A 16 -11.42 -26.90 55.63
N GLY A 17 -10.59 -26.07 54.99
CA GLY A 17 -10.87 -24.62 54.91
C GLY A 17 -9.82 -23.71 55.52
N ILE A 18 -8.92 -24.26 56.33
CA ILE A 18 -8.06 -23.43 57.18
C ILE A 18 -6.66 -23.42 56.56
N PRO A 19 -6.22 -22.29 55.95
CA PRO A 19 -4.87 -22.19 55.43
C PRO A 19 -3.89 -22.27 56.61
N THR A 20 -2.92 -23.19 56.50
CA THR A 20 -1.90 -23.40 57.52
C THR A 20 -0.54 -23.38 56.87
N THR A 21 0.31 -22.44 57.27
CA THR A 21 1.69 -22.38 56.77
C THR A 21 2.49 -23.56 57.34
N PRO A 22 3.11 -24.41 56.53
CA PRO A 22 3.99 -25.45 57.05
C PRO A 22 5.13 -24.80 57.83
N PRO A 23 5.58 -25.41 58.94
CA PRO A 23 6.60 -24.84 59.84
C PRO A 23 7.99 -24.62 59.22
N ASN A 24 8.20 -24.99 57.95
CA ASN A 24 9.47 -24.85 57.26
C ASN A 24 9.65 -23.41 56.75
N ARG A 25 10.30 -22.57 57.56
CA ARG A 25 10.85 -21.27 57.12
C ARG A 25 12.11 -21.51 56.30
N HIS A 26 11.97 -21.69 55.00
CA HIS A 26 13.09 -21.56 54.06
C HIS A 26 13.14 -20.13 53.50
N PRO A 27 14.33 -19.59 53.18
CA PRO A 27 14.43 -18.36 52.39
C PRO A 27 13.66 -18.59 51.08
N ASN A 28 12.77 -17.66 50.70
CA ASN A 28 11.80 -17.77 49.60
C ASN A 28 12.49 -18.20 48.28
N PRO A 29 12.53 -19.50 47.95
CA PRO A 29 13.18 -19.98 46.75
C PRO A 29 12.17 -19.85 45.60
N HIS A 30 12.54 -19.13 44.55
CA HIS A 30 11.70 -19.01 43.38
C HIS A 30 11.75 -20.30 42.57
N ILE A 31 10.73 -21.14 42.74
CA ILE A 31 10.54 -22.37 41.97
C ILE A 31 9.53 -22.12 40.85
N ASN A 32 9.90 -22.47 39.62
CA ASN A 32 9.01 -22.33 38.46
C ASN A 32 8.00 -23.47 38.43
N LEU A 33 6.97 -23.39 39.28
CA LEU A 33 5.91 -24.38 39.36
C LEU A 33 4.97 -24.31 38.13
N PRO A 34 4.39 -25.45 37.69
CA PRO A 34 3.41 -25.46 36.61
C PRO A 34 2.19 -24.58 36.96
N THR A 35 1.57 -24.01 35.93
CA THR A 35 0.38 -23.17 36.06
C THR A 35 -0.91 -23.98 36.13
N TYR A 36 -1.98 -23.33 36.56
CA TYR A 36 -3.29 -23.94 36.73
C TYR A 36 -3.80 -24.68 35.47
N PRO A 37 -4.36 -25.90 35.61
CA PRO A 37 -4.94 -26.66 34.50
C PRO A 37 -6.42 -26.31 34.27
N PHE A 38 -6.68 -25.25 33.51
CA PHE A 38 -8.03 -24.85 33.11
C PHE A 38 -8.80 -25.99 32.42
N GLN A 39 -10.10 -26.14 32.74
CA GLN A 39 -11.00 -27.13 32.17
C GLN A 39 -11.80 -26.50 31.02
N HIS A 40 -11.22 -26.51 29.83
CA HIS A 40 -11.78 -25.81 28.68
C HIS A 40 -13.09 -26.44 28.17
N GLN A 41 -14.09 -25.58 27.99
CA GLN A 41 -15.31 -25.90 27.25
C GLN A 41 -15.28 -25.20 25.89
N HIS A 42 -15.81 -25.85 24.86
CA HIS A 42 -15.86 -25.27 23.51
C HIS A 42 -16.92 -24.18 23.41
N LEU A 43 -16.50 -22.96 23.07
CA LEU A 43 -17.32 -21.76 22.98
C LEU A 43 -17.01 -21.01 21.68
N TRP A 44 -17.82 -21.21 20.64
CA TRP A 44 -17.68 -20.52 19.35
C TRP A 44 -19.04 -20.26 18.71
N ILE A 45 -19.29 -19.04 18.24
CA ILE A 45 -20.49 -18.68 17.46
C ILE A 45 -20.18 -18.93 15.98
N VAL A 46 -21.05 -19.68 15.29
CA VAL A 46 -20.92 -19.94 13.85
C VAL A 46 -21.84 -18.96 13.10
N ASP A 47 -21.26 -18.10 12.28
CA ASP A 47 -22.02 -17.24 11.36
C ASP A 47 -22.31 -18.03 10.06
N GLU A 48 -23.58 -18.12 9.65
CA GLU A 48 -23.92 -18.56 8.29
C GLU A 48 -23.73 -17.39 7.30
N PRO A 49 -23.20 -17.62 6.09
CA PRO A 49 -22.98 -16.55 5.12
C PRO A 49 -24.32 -15.99 4.60
N ASP A 50 -24.52 -14.69 4.83
CA ASP A 50 -25.72 -13.94 4.52
C ASP A 50 -25.82 -13.60 3.01
N THR A 51 -26.83 -14.15 2.34
CA THR A 51 -27.13 -13.93 0.92
C THR A 51 -28.23 -12.88 0.74
N THR A 52 -28.04 -11.64 1.18
CA THR A 52 -28.93 -10.53 0.78
C THR A 52 -28.21 -9.19 0.79
N ALA A 53 -27.90 -8.66 -0.39
CA ALA A 53 -27.57 -7.25 -0.58
C ALA A 53 -28.31 -6.72 -1.81
N SER A 54 -29.45 -6.07 -1.57
CA SER A 54 -30.04 -5.06 -2.45
C SER A 54 -31.01 -4.24 -1.62
N GLU A 55 -30.76 -2.94 -1.53
CA GLU A 55 -31.78 -1.90 -1.74
C GLU A 55 -31.11 -0.51 -1.69
N ALA A 56 -30.88 0.07 -2.86
CA ALA A 56 -30.70 1.50 -3.04
C ALA A 56 -32.06 2.08 -3.50
N GLY A 57 -32.51 3.16 -2.86
CA GLY A 57 -33.87 3.68 -2.94
C GLY A 57 -34.31 4.26 -4.29
N PRO A 58 -35.63 4.42 -4.52
CA PRO A 58 -36.19 4.82 -5.81
C PRO A 58 -36.20 6.34 -6.02
N VAL A 59 -36.07 6.73 -7.30
CA VAL A 59 -36.28 8.10 -7.80
C VAL A 59 -37.64 8.12 -8.51
N ASP A 60 -38.56 8.95 -8.02
CA ASP A 60 -39.97 9.02 -8.44
C ASP A 60 -40.19 9.67 -9.83
N GLY A 61 -40.98 9.01 -10.66
CA GLY A 61 -41.67 9.59 -11.82
C GLY A 61 -42.83 8.68 -12.26
N PRO A 62 -43.95 9.22 -12.81
CA PRO A 62 -45.15 8.44 -13.14
C PRO A 62 -44.94 7.34 -14.21
N ASP A 63 -43.84 7.40 -14.97
CA ASP A 63 -43.46 6.36 -15.94
C ASP A 63 -42.55 5.26 -15.34
N ALA A 64 -42.03 5.43 -14.12
CA ALA A 64 -41.04 4.53 -13.52
C ALA A 64 -41.64 3.15 -13.23
N ALA A 65 -42.78 3.10 -12.52
CA ALA A 65 -43.45 1.86 -12.16
C ALA A 65 -43.84 0.99 -13.38
N PHE A 66 -44.26 1.62 -14.47
CA PHE A 66 -44.54 0.94 -15.74
C PHE A 66 -43.27 0.30 -16.32
N TRP A 67 -42.18 1.06 -16.42
CA TRP A 67 -40.93 0.55 -16.99
C TRP A 67 -40.21 -0.44 -16.08
N ASP A 68 -40.36 -0.32 -14.76
CA ASP A 68 -39.82 -1.26 -13.77
C ASP A 68 -40.53 -2.62 -13.89
N ALA A 69 -41.85 -2.63 -14.05
CA ALA A 69 -42.63 -3.83 -14.34
C ALA A 69 -42.23 -4.50 -15.67
N VAL A 70 -42.02 -3.70 -16.73
CA VAL A 70 -41.53 -4.19 -18.03
C VAL A 70 -40.11 -4.77 -17.93
N GLU A 71 -39.23 -4.18 -17.13
CA GLU A 71 -37.85 -4.66 -16.94
C GLU A 71 -37.79 -5.95 -16.11
N ALA A 72 -38.56 -6.02 -15.02
CA ALA A 72 -38.69 -7.20 -14.17
C ALA A 72 -39.43 -8.37 -14.85
N GLN A 73 -40.00 -8.15 -16.04
CA GLN A 73 -40.92 -9.07 -16.70
C GLN A 73 -42.11 -9.45 -15.80
N ASP A 74 -42.53 -8.52 -14.94
CA ASP A 74 -43.63 -8.72 -14.02
C ASP A 74 -44.96 -8.41 -14.73
N LEU A 75 -45.57 -9.47 -15.26
CA LEU A 75 -46.86 -9.38 -15.94
C LEU A 75 -47.98 -8.93 -14.99
N GLY A 76 -47.93 -9.32 -13.71
CA GLY A 76 -48.94 -8.97 -12.72
C GLY A 76 -48.91 -7.48 -12.42
N GLU A 77 -47.70 -6.94 -12.24
CA GLU A 77 -47.48 -5.51 -12.01
C GLU A 77 -47.83 -4.67 -13.24
N LEU A 78 -47.50 -5.16 -14.44
CA LEU A 78 -47.80 -4.48 -15.69
C LEU A 78 -49.30 -4.40 -15.97
N VAL A 79 -50.04 -5.50 -15.75
CA VAL A 79 -51.51 -5.54 -15.89
C VAL A 79 -52.18 -4.60 -14.89
N ARG A 80 -51.65 -4.54 -13.66
CA ARG A 80 -52.12 -3.64 -12.61
C ARG A 80 -51.83 -2.17 -12.91
N THR A 81 -50.67 -1.87 -13.48
CA THR A 81 -50.24 -0.50 -13.84
C THR A 81 -50.99 0.02 -15.07
N LEU A 82 -51.37 -0.85 -16.01
CA LEU A 82 -52.11 -0.50 -17.22
C LEU A 82 -53.64 -0.60 -17.10
N GLU A 83 -54.16 -1.07 -15.96
CA GLU A 83 -55.59 -1.26 -15.69
C GLU A 83 -56.33 -2.11 -16.75
N VAL A 84 -55.70 -3.15 -17.27
CA VAL A 84 -56.26 -4.02 -18.32
C VAL A 84 -56.84 -5.33 -17.76
N ASP A 85 -57.83 -5.90 -18.46
CA ASP A 85 -58.54 -7.12 -18.04
C ASP A 85 -57.75 -8.43 -18.30
N GLU A 86 -58.19 -9.55 -17.70
CA GLU A 86 -57.47 -10.84 -17.77
C GLU A 86 -57.29 -11.36 -19.22
N GLU A 87 -58.22 -11.03 -20.12
CA GLU A 87 -58.18 -11.44 -21.53
C GLU A 87 -57.12 -10.63 -22.32
N GLN A 88 -56.95 -9.34 -22.00
CA GLN A 88 -55.89 -8.48 -22.56
C GLN A 88 -54.51 -8.75 -21.93
N GLY A 89 -54.45 -9.18 -20.66
CA GLY A 89 -53.22 -9.57 -19.97
C GLY A 89 -52.49 -10.74 -20.64
N ALA A 90 -53.23 -11.70 -21.21
CA ALA A 90 -52.66 -12.80 -21.98
C ALA A 90 -51.89 -12.31 -23.24
N SER A 91 -52.41 -11.27 -23.90
CA SER A 91 -51.76 -10.66 -25.08
C SER A 91 -50.50 -9.87 -24.70
N LEU A 92 -50.49 -9.22 -23.53
CA LEU A 92 -49.29 -8.55 -23.00
C LEU A 92 -48.18 -9.54 -22.64
N SER A 93 -48.52 -10.74 -22.16
CA SER A 93 -47.52 -11.78 -21.84
C SER A 93 -46.66 -12.19 -23.05
N ALA A 94 -47.26 -12.18 -24.25
CA ALA A 94 -46.56 -12.54 -25.49
C ALA A 94 -45.58 -11.44 -25.95
N VAL A 95 -45.84 -10.17 -25.60
CA VAL A 95 -45.06 -9.01 -26.06
C VAL A 95 -44.10 -8.50 -24.97
N LEU A 96 -44.35 -8.81 -23.70
CA LEU A 96 -43.56 -8.37 -22.54
C LEU A 96 -42.06 -8.72 -22.64
N PRO A 97 -41.63 -9.93 -23.05
CA PRO A 97 -40.21 -10.21 -23.27
C PRO A 97 -39.60 -9.32 -24.36
N THR A 98 -40.38 -8.98 -25.40
CA THR A 98 -39.95 -8.11 -26.50
C THR A 98 -39.83 -6.65 -26.03
N LEU A 99 -40.76 -6.15 -25.21
CA LEU A 99 -40.73 -4.81 -24.62
C LEU A 99 -39.60 -4.66 -23.59
N SER A 100 -39.39 -5.68 -22.74
CA SER A 100 -38.26 -5.75 -21.79
C SER A 100 -36.91 -5.71 -22.51
N SER A 101 -36.78 -6.50 -23.59
CA SER A 101 -35.59 -6.49 -24.44
C SER A 101 -35.40 -5.15 -25.18
N TRP A 102 -36.48 -4.53 -25.65
CA TRP A 102 -36.42 -3.23 -26.30
C TRP A 102 -36.02 -2.13 -25.31
N ARG A 103 -36.58 -2.12 -24.10
CA ARG A 103 -36.29 -1.11 -23.07
C ARG A 103 -34.85 -1.20 -22.57
N ARG A 104 -34.34 -2.42 -22.32
CA ARG A 104 -32.92 -2.65 -21.99
C ARG A 104 -31.99 -2.12 -23.09
N ARG A 105 -32.25 -2.48 -24.36
CA ARG A 105 -31.50 -1.96 -25.51
C ARG A 105 -31.60 -0.44 -25.65
N SER A 106 -32.75 0.15 -25.34
CA SER A 106 -32.93 1.60 -25.40
C SER A 106 -32.14 2.33 -24.30
N LYS A 107 -32.16 1.83 -23.05
CA LYS A 107 -31.37 2.39 -21.94
C LYS A 107 -29.86 2.26 -22.21
N GLU A 108 -29.42 1.10 -22.70
CA GLU A 108 -28.03 0.86 -23.11
C GLU A 108 -27.59 1.81 -24.23
N ARG A 109 -28.42 2.00 -25.26
CA ARG A 109 -28.12 2.91 -26.37
C ARG A 109 -28.02 4.37 -25.90
N THR A 110 -28.91 4.81 -25.01
CA THR A 110 -28.84 6.16 -24.42
C THR A 110 -27.60 6.36 -23.55
N ALA A 111 -27.21 5.35 -22.76
CA ALA A 111 -25.98 5.40 -21.97
C ALA A 111 -24.74 5.51 -22.87
N VAL A 112 -24.65 4.65 -23.89
CA VAL A 112 -23.54 4.64 -24.86
C VAL A 112 -23.46 5.97 -25.64
N ASP A 113 -24.59 6.57 -26.00
CA ASP A 113 -24.60 7.87 -26.70
C ASP A 113 -23.95 8.99 -25.89
N SER A 114 -24.08 8.94 -24.55
CA SER A 114 -23.45 9.91 -23.65
C SER A 114 -21.94 9.73 -23.49
N TRP A 115 -21.41 8.56 -23.86
CA TRP A 115 -19.99 8.19 -23.76
C TRP A 115 -19.18 8.50 -25.01
N ARG A 116 -19.81 9.01 -26.08
CA ARG A 116 -19.18 9.25 -27.38
C ARG A 116 -18.64 10.67 -27.48
N PHE A 117 -17.36 10.80 -27.85
CA PHE A 117 -16.65 12.07 -28.00
C PHE A 117 -15.86 12.13 -29.30
N ARG A 118 -15.60 13.35 -29.77
CA ARG A 118 -14.70 13.63 -30.91
C ARG A 118 -13.93 14.92 -30.72
N ALA A 119 -12.85 15.07 -31.49
CA ALA A 119 -12.14 16.35 -31.57
C ALA A 119 -12.90 17.31 -32.50
N ALA A 120 -13.04 18.56 -32.07
CA ALA A 120 -13.49 19.67 -32.90
C ALA A 120 -12.40 20.75 -32.94
N TRP A 121 -12.20 21.34 -34.11
CA TRP A 121 -11.24 22.42 -34.31
C TRP A 121 -11.99 23.75 -34.40
N ARG A 122 -11.61 24.71 -33.56
CA ARG A 122 -12.30 26.00 -33.42
C ARG A 122 -11.39 27.14 -33.81
N PRO A 123 -11.84 28.09 -34.64
CA PRO A 123 -11.08 29.31 -34.88
C PRO A 123 -10.98 30.13 -33.59
N VAL A 124 -9.81 30.73 -33.36
CA VAL A 124 -9.60 31.62 -32.21
C VAL A 124 -9.02 32.95 -32.66
N GLU A 125 -9.57 34.03 -32.11
CA GLU A 125 -9.05 35.38 -32.26
C GLU A 125 -8.38 35.80 -30.94
N TRP A 126 -7.07 36.11 -30.98
CA TRP A 126 -6.35 36.64 -29.83
C TRP A 126 -6.23 38.16 -29.95
N SER A 127 -6.42 38.85 -28.84
CA SER A 127 -6.53 40.32 -28.74
C SER A 127 -5.20 41.07 -28.58
N GLY A 128 -4.06 40.38 -28.43
CA GLY A 128 -2.81 40.98 -27.95
C GLY A 128 -1.77 41.39 -28.99
N HIS A 129 -0.92 42.32 -28.55
CA HIS A 129 0.29 42.85 -29.21
C HIS A 129 1.57 42.14 -28.74
N ALA A 130 1.46 40.96 -28.11
CA ALA A 130 2.59 40.26 -27.52
C ALA A 130 3.61 39.83 -28.59
N ARG A 131 4.89 39.93 -28.25
CA ARG A 131 6.01 39.59 -29.13
C ARG A 131 6.96 38.66 -28.40
N LEU A 132 7.55 37.73 -29.14
CA LEU A 132 8.63 36.88 -28.64
C LEU A 132 9.85 37.74 -28.33
N THR A 133 10.57 37.42 -27.26
CA THR A 133 11.77 38.13 -26.80
C THR A 133 12.89 37.17 -26.39
N GLY A 134 14.11 37.68 -26.28
CA GLY A 134 15.30 36.93 -25.88
C GLY A 134 15.81 36.00 -26.98
N THR A 135 16.41 34.88 -26.60
CA THR A 135 17.04 33.91 -27.53
C THR A 135 16.16 32.68 -27.70
N TRP A 136 15.85 32.30 -28.92
CA TRP A 136 15.05 31.12 -29.24
C TRP A 136 15.91 30.07 -29.93
N TRP A 137 15.81 28.84 -29.46
CA TRP A 137 16.49 27.72 -30.12
C TRP A 137 15.57 27.11 -31.17
N VAL A 138 16.08 27.00 -32.39
CA VAL A 138 15.40 26.35 -33.51
C VAL A 138 16.07 25.00 -33.73
N VAL A 139 15.44 23.95 -33.21
CA VAL A 139 15.97 22.59 -33.26
C VAL A 139 15.45 21.89 -34.51
N VAL A 140 16.35 21.41 -35.35
CA VAL A 140 16.02 20.88 -36.68
C VAL A 140 16.73 19.55 -36.92
N PRO A 141 16.11 18.60 -37.65
CA PRO A 141 16.81 17.38 -38.04
C PRO A 141 17.88 17.70 -39.10
N THR A 142 19.01 16.99 -39.06
CA THR A 142 20.09 17.14 -40.04
C THR A 142 19.57 17.03 -41.47
N GLY A 143 19.93 17.98 -42.33
CA GLY A 143 19.48 18.04 -43.73
C GLY A 143 18.15 18.77 -43.97
N HIS A 144 17.52 19.31 -42.92
CA HIS A 144 16.27 20.09 -43.03
C HIS A 144 16.45 21.60 -42.80
N THR A 145 17.67 22.09 -42.60
CA THR A 145 17.96 23.51 -42.36
C THR A 145 17.54 24.44 -43.51
N ASP A 146 17.60 23.96 -44.74
CA ASP A 146 17.19 24.70 -45.95
C ASP A 146 15.67 24.65 -46.22
N SER A 147 14.89 24.00 -45.35
CA SER A 147 13.42 23.97 -45.46
C SER A 147 12.84 25.38 -45.43
N SER A 148 11.85 25.65 -46.30
CA SER A 148 11.20 26.95 -46.45
C SER A 148 10.72 27.50 -45.10
N TRP A 149 10.09 26.65 -44.29
CA TRP A 149 9.65 27.02 -42.95
C TRP A 149 10.77 27.34 -41.97
N VAL A 150 11.87 26.59 -41.94
CA VAL A 150 13.00 26.84 -41.02
C VAL A 150 13.65 28.19 -41.36
N VAL A 151 13.88 28.41 -42.67
CA VAL A 151 14.47 29.64 -43.20
C VAL A 151 13.58 30.85 -42.90
N GLU A 152 12.28 30.79 -43.23
CA GLU A 152 11.38 31.91 -43.01
C GLU A 152 11.10 32.16 -41.52
N THR A 153 11.00 31.11 -40.69
CA THR A 153 10.81 31.26 -39.23
C THR A 153 12.03 31.94 -38.60
N THR A 154 13.24 31.45 -38.90
CA THR A 154 14.49 32.05 -38.42
C THR A 154 14.61 33.51 -38.87
N ARG A 155 14.35 33.78 -40.16
CA ARG A 155 14.38 35.14 -40.70
C ARG A 155 13.36 36.05 -40.02
N MET A 156 12.16 35.55 -39.73
CA MET A 156 11.10 36.33 -39.10
C MET A 156 11.41 36.63 -37.63
N LEU A 157 11.90 35.64 -36.87
CA LEU A 157 12.39 35.84 -35.50
C LEU A 157 13.49 36.90 -35.44
N THR A 158 14.51 36.80 -36.31
CA THR A 158 15.60 37.80 -36.39
C THR A 158 15.09 39.19 -36.77
N ARG A 159 14.15 39.31 -37.73
CA ARG A 159 13.52 40.59 -38.09
C ARG A 159 12.77 41.23 -36.93
N HIS A 160 12.23 40.43 -36.01
CA HIS A 160 11.57 40.90 -34.79
C HIS A 160 12.52 41.17 -33.63
N GLY A 161 13.84 41.06 -33.84
CA GLY A 161 14.86 41.33 -32.83
C GLY A 161 15.04 40.19 -31.81
N VAL A 162 14.57 38.98 -32.14
CA VAL A 162 14.76 37.76 -31.34
C VAL A 162 16.09 37.12 -31.71
N GLY A 163 16.92 36.78 -30.73
CA GLY A 163 18.14 36.00 -30.94
C GLY A 163 17.77 34.60 -31.39
N VAL A 164 18.47 34.03 -32.38
CA VAL A 164 18.18 32.67 -32.86
C VAL A 164 19.44 31.84 -32.84
N VAL A 165 19.35 30.67 -32.21
CA VAL A 165 20.37 29.62 -32.25
C VAL A 165 19.76 28.41 -32.95
N THR A 166 20.30 28.04 -34.10
CA THR A 166 19.85 26.85 -34.83
C THR A 166 20.67 25.65 -34.38
N VAL A 167 20.00 24.59 -33.93
CA VAL A 167 20.67 23.36 -33.49
C VAL A 167 20.24 22.19 -34.36
N GLU A 168 21.20 21.61 -35.09
CA GLU A 168 20.96 20.41 -35.88
C GLU A 168 21.15 19.15 -35.04
N LEU A 169 20.17 18.24 -35.10
CA LEU A 169 20.22 16.91 -34.47
C LEU A 169 20.15 15.79 -35.53
N SER A 170 21.00 14.79 -35.36
CA SER A 170 21.10 13.59 -36.19
C SER A 170 20.69 12.35 -35.39
N ALA A 171 20.70 11.16 -36.00
CA ALA A 171 20.43 9.93 -35.28
C ALA A 171 21.34 9.74 -34.05
N ASP A 172 22.60 10.15 -34.13
CA ASP A 172 23.57 10.02 -33.03
C ASP A 172 23.18 10.84 -31.79
N ASP A 173 22.28 11.81 -31.94
CA ASP A 173 21.78 12.68 -30.87
C ASP A 173 20.54 12.13 -30.14
N ALA A 174 20.05 10.93 -30.49
CA ALA A 174 18.91 10.32 -29.78
C ALA A 174 19.30 9.65 -28.44
N ASP A 175 20.45 10.02 -27.88
CA ASP A 175 20.85 9.67 -26.51
C ASP A 175 20.59 10.86 -25.59
N ARG A 176 19.72 10.65 -24.59
CA ARG A 176 19.29 11.69 -23.65
C ARG A 176 20.45 12.33 -22.89
N THR A 177 21.41 11.53 -22.41
CA THR A 177 22.51 12.02 -21.57
C THR A 177 23.48 12.85 -22.39
N ALA A 178 23.90 12.34 -23.56
CA ALA A 178 24.77 13.06 -24.47
C ALA A 178 24.13 14.36 -24.97
N LEU A 179 22.81 14.33 -25.25
CA LEU A 179 22.07 15.50 -25.69
C LEU A 179 21.95 16.57 -24.58
N ALA A 180 21.71 16.15 -23.33
CA ALA A 180 21.69 17.06 -22.19
C ALA A 180 23.06 17.72 -21.97
N GLU A 181 24.16 16.96 -22.06
CA GLU A 181 25.53 17.49 -21.98
C GLU A 181 25.83 18.49 -23.12
N ARG A 182 25.41 18.16 -24.36
CA ARG A 182 25.57 19.04 -25.52
C ARG A 182 24.83 20.36 -25.33
N PHE A 183 23.58 20.33 -24.86
CA PHE A 183 22.81 21.54 -24.58
C PHE A 183 23.35 22.35 -23.40
N ALA A 184 23.85 21.69 -22.35
CA ALA A 184 24.52 22.37 -21.25
C ALA A 184 25.79 23.10 -21.72
N ALA A 185 26.58 22.47 -22.60
CA ALA A 185 27.77 23.07 -23.19
C ALA A 185 27.44 24.27 -24.10
N LEU A 186 26.39 24.16 -24.94
CA LEU A 186 25.87 25.25 -25.76
C LEU A 186 25.49 26.46 -24.90
N GLY A 187 24.77 26.26 -23.79
CA GLY A 187 24.42 27.33 -22.86
C GLY A 187 25.62 27.93 -22.11
N ALA A 188 26.70 27.17 -21.90
CA ALA A 188 27.92 27.65 -21.24
C ALA A 188 28.88 28.40 -22.17
N ALA A 189 28.79 28.18 -23.49
CA ALA A 189 29.69 28.75 -24.50
C ALA A 189 29.44 30.24 -24.83
N GLY A 190 28.54 30.91 -24.10
CA GLY A 190 28.25 32.34 -24.25
C GLY A 190 27.08 32.68 -25.20
N GLU A 191 26.32 31.68 -25.63
CA GLU A 191 25.00 31.88 -26.23
C GLU A 191 23.97 31.90 -25.09
N ASP A 192 23.24 33.01 -24.91
CA ASP A 192 22.25 33.13 -23.82
C ASP A 192 21.31 31.91 -23.77
N ALA A 193 21.01 31.43 -22.56
CA ALA A 193 20.05 30.34 -22.36
C ALA A 193 18.71 30.67 -23.06
N PRO A 194 18.07 29.68 -23.72
CA PRO A 194 16.92 29.96 -24.55
C PRO A 194 15.73 30.42 -23.71
N THR A 195 15.02 31.43 -24.19
CA THR A 195 13.69 31.84 -23.70
C THR A 195 12.58 30.95 -24.25
N GLY A 196 12.85 30.13 -25.27
CA GLY A 196 11.91 29.18 -25.86
C GLY A 196 12.56 28.31 -26.94
N VAL A 197 11.93 27.18 -27.24
CA VAL A 197 12.42 26.23 -28.25
C VAL A 197 11.33 25.96 -29.28
N LEU A 198 11.67 26.07 -30.55
CA LEU A 198 10.87 25.59 -31.68
C LEU A 198 11.54 24.33 -32.25
N SER A 199 10.88 23.18 -32.12
CA SER A 199 11.40 21.90 -32.60
C SER A 199 10.70 21.47 -33.88
N PHE A 200 11.48 21.33 -34.95
CA PHE A 200 11.07 20.81 -36.27
C PHE A 200 11.42 19.32 -36.45
N LEU A 201 11.85 18.63 -35.39
CA LEU A 201 12.30 17.23 -35.43
C LEU A 201 11.24 16.28 -36.00
N ALA A 202 9.96 16.60 -35.83
CA ALA A 202 8.86 15.80 -36.34
C ALA A 202 8.92 15.53 -37.86
N TRP A 203 9.60 16.38 -38.63
CA TRP A 203 9.65 16.28 -40.09
C TRP A 203 10.59 15.20 -40.61
N GLU A 204 11.42 14.65 -39.73
CA GLU A 204 12.19 13.45 -40.05
C GLU A 204 11.29 12.21 -39.89
N GLY A 205 10.69 11.81 -41.01
CA GLY A 205 9.76 10.67 -41.06
C GLY A 205 10.42 9.32 -41.30
N ARG A 206 11.74 9.25 -41.55
CA ARG A 206 12.43 7.96 -41.74
C ARG A 206 12.49 7.20 -40.41
N ARG A 207 12.52 5.87 -40.49
CA ARG A 207 12.74 5.00 -39.31
C ARG A 207 14.13 5.26 -38.73
N ASP A 208 14.24 5.25 -37.40
CA ASP A 208 15.55 5.32 -36.71
C ASP A 208 16.38 4.10 -37.12
N PRO A 209 17.62 4.27 -37.61
CA PRO A 209 18.43 3.14 -38.10
C PRO A 209 18.78 2.11 -37.01
N ARG A 210 18.63 2.45 -35.72
CA ARG A 210 18.87 1.56 -34.58
C ARG A 210 17.61 0.87 -34.07
N ARG A 211 16.44 1.16 -34.67
CA ARG A 211 15.13 0.68 -34.24
C ARG A 211 14.38 0.12 -35.43
N ARG A 212 13.38 -0.72 -35.16
CA ARG A 212 12.64 -1.39 -36.23
C ARG A 212 11.47 -0.54 -36.72
N SER A 213 10.76 0.12 -35.82
CA SER A 213 9.42 0.69 -36.00
C SER A 213 9.34 2.17 -35.63
N LEU A 214 10.21 2.66 -34.75
CA LEU A 214 10.23 4.04 -34.26
C LEU A 214 10.73 5.04 -35.34
N PRO A 215 9.94 6.06 -35.71
CA PRO A 215 10.41 7.15 -36.55
C PRO A 215 11.50 7.98 -35.86
N LEU A 216 12.53 8.37 -36.61
CA LEU A 216 13.66 9.12 -36.08
C LEU A 216 13.24 10.47 -35.51
N GLY A 217 12.29 11.18 -36.12
CA GLY A 217 11.75 12.43 -35.57
C GLY A 217 11.10 12.26 -34.19
N VAL A 218 10.42 11.13 -33.94
CA VAL A 218 9.83 10.80 -32.64
C VAL A 218 10.92 10.42 -31.64
N SER A 219 11.90 9.61 -32.05
CA SER A 219 13.08 9.23 -31.26
C SER A 219 13.85 10.46 -30.77
N LEU A 220 14.15 11.40 -31.66
CA LEU A 220 14.85 12.64 -31.34
C LEU A 220 13.99 13.55 -30.46
N THR A 221 12.68 13.60 -30.66
CA THR A 221 11.81 14.43 -29.81
C THR A 221 11.67 13.85 -28.41
N LEU A 222 11.64 12.52 -28.25
CA LEU A 222 11.70 11.85 -26.96
C LEU A 222 12.99 12.24 -26.22
N ALA A 223 14.15 12.07 -26.87
CA ALA A 223 15.44 12.43 -26.29
C ALA A 223 15.53 13.93 -25.97
N LEU A 224 15.08 14.81 -26.86
CA LEU A 224 15.04 16.27 -26.66
C LEU A 224 14.21 16.63 -25.43
N ALA A 225 12.96 16.15 -25.35
CA ALA A 225 12.07 16.50 -24.26
C ALA A 225 12.57 15.94 -22.92
N GLN A 226 13.16 14.74 -22.90
CA GLN A 226 13.79 14.19 -21.69
C GLN A 226 15.04 14.95 -21.26
N ALA A 227 15.93 15.30 -22.21
CA ALA A 227 17.10 16.13 -21.93
C ALA A 227 16.69 17.53 -21.42
N TRP A 228 15.59 18.08 -21.96
CA TRP A 228 15.04 19.35 -21.51
C TRP A 228 14.58 19.33 -20.05
N VAL A 229 13.96 18.21 -19.64
CA VAL A 229 13.55 17.95 -18.26
C VAL A 229 14.76 17.79 -17.35
N ASP A 230 15.80 17.07 -17.77
CA ASP A 230 17.02 16.86 -16.98
C ASP A 230 17.79 18.14 -16.69
N LEU A 231 17.83 19.04 -17.68
CA LEU A 231 18.44 20.35 -17.52
C LEU A 231 17.64 21.27 -16.59
N GLY A 232 16.42 20.89 -16.20
CA GLY A 232 15.53 21.69 -15.37
C GLY A 232 15.11 23.01 -16.05
N SER A 233 15.17 23.06 -17.38
CA SER A 233 14.83 24.25 -18.17
C SER A 233 13.35 24.61 -18.01
N ARG A 234 13.04 25.90 -17.92
CA ARG A 234 11.66 26.42 -17.92
C ARG A 234 11.24 27.01 -19.26
N ALA A 235 12.14 27.03 -20.24
CA ALA A 235 11.85 27.55 -21.55
C ALA A 235 10.85 26.61 -22.25
N PRO A 236 9.73 27.13 -22.80
CA PRO A 236 8.70 26.31 -23.40
C PRO A 236 9.20 25.61 -24.65
N LEU A 237 9.09 24.28 -24.67
CA LEU A 237 9.35 23.44 -25.83
C LEU A 237 8.09 23.31 -26.71
N TRP A 238 8.12 23.90 -27.90
CA TRP A 238 7.06 23.79 -28.90
C TRP A 238 7.46 22.82 -30.00
N CYS A 239 6.65 21.78 -30.19
CA CYS A 239 6.87 20.76 -31.22
C CYS A 239 6.01 21.06 -32.45
N LEU A 240 6.68 21.21 -33.59
CA LEU A 240 6.07 21.60 -34.85
C LEU A 240 5.90 20.36 -35.74
N THR A 241 4.66 20.11 -36.15
CA THR A 241 4.26 18.98 -37.01
C THR A 241 3.69 19.49 -38.33
N ARG A 242 3.54 18.61 -39.31
CA ARG A 242 2.89 18.94 -40.59
C ARG A 242 1.95 17.81 -41.01
N GLY A 243 0.66 18.10 -41.08
CA GLY A 243 -0.35 17.13 -41.46
C GLY A 243 -0.62 16.09 -40.37
N ALA A 244 -0.22 16.33 -39.12
CA ALA A 244 -0.53 15.42 -38.00
C ALA A 244 -2.04 15.35 -37.69
N VAL A 245 -2.80 16.36 -38.12
CA VAL A 245 -4.22 16.51 -37.84
C VAL A 245 -4.96 17.07 -39.07
N SER A 246 -6.18 16.60 -39.30
CA SER A 246 -7.11 17.23 -40.24
C SER A 246 -7.97 18.25 -39.49
N ALA A 247 -7.58 19.53 -39.55
CA ALA A 247 -8.16 20.58 -38.71
C ALA A 247 -9.19 21.46 -39.43
N ALA A 248 -9.07 21.59 -40.76
CA ALA A 248 -9.96 22.39 -41.59
C ALA A 248 -10.56 21.57 -42.74
N PRO A 249 -11.76 21.93 -43.23
CA PRO A 249 -12.29 21.37 -44.47
C PRO A 249 -11.29 21.55 -45.63
N GLY A 250 -10.92 20.45 -46.29
CA GLY A 250 -9.94 20.45 -47.38
C GLY A 250 -8.50 20.17 -46.97
N ASP A 251 -8.21 19.98 -45.67
CA ASP A 251 -6.95 19.39 -45.23
C ASP A 251 -6.82 17.96 -45.77
N ALA A 252 -5.58 17.55 -46.05
CA ALA A 252 -5.30 16.14 -46.30
C ALA A 252 -5.63 15.31 -45.05
N PRO A 253 -5.91 14.00 -45.21
CA PRO A 253 -6.03 13.08 -44.07
C PRO A 253 -4.77 13.12 -43.22
N ALA A 254 -4.93 12.97 -41.90
CA ALA A 254 -3.80 13.00 -40.97
C ALA A 254 -2.72 11.96 -41.33
N ASP A 255 -1.45 12.38 -41.23
CA ASP A 255 -0.27 11.53 -41.39
C ASP A 255 -0.02 10.74 -40.09
N PRO A 256 -0.09 9.40 -40.12
CA PRO A 256 0.12 8.57 -38.93
C PRO A 256 1.49 8.73 -38.27
N VAL A 257 2.55 9.03 -39.03
CA VAL A 257 3.90 9.24 -38.49
C VAL A 257 3.94 10.53 -37.67
N GLN A 258 3.32 11.59 -38.19
CA GLN A 258 3.25 12.89 -37.52
C GLN A 258 2.33 12.85 -36.29
N ALA A 259 1.23 12.08 -36.37
CA ALA A 259 0.28 11.92 -35.27
C ALA A 259 0.88 11.25 -34.03
N GLN A 260 1.90 10.41 -34.17
CA GLN A 260 2.62 9.81 -33.03
C GLN A 260 3.16 10.87 -32.07
N LEU A 261 3.68 11.98 -32.61
CA LEU A 261 4.20 13.06 -31.78
C LEU A 261 3.11 13.79 -30.99
N TRP A 262 1.89 13.84 -31.51
CA TRP A 262 0.76 14.40 -30.77
C TRP A 262 0.36 13.54 -29.59
N GLY A 263 0.39 12.21 -29.74
CA GLY A 263 0.20 11.29 -28.63
C GLY A 263 1.27 11.46 -27.55
N LEU A 264 2.55 11.50 -27.94
CA LEU A 264 3.68 11.75 -27.05
C LEU A 264 3.54 13.09 -26.32
N GLY A 265 3.35 14.18 -27.06
CA GLY A 265 3.30 15.54 -26.52
C GLY A 265 2.13 15.75 -25.54
N ARG A 266 1.00 15.07 -25.72
CA ARG A 266 -0.11 15.09 -24.75
C ARG A 266 0.28 14.51 -23.39
N VAL A 267 1.13 13.48 -23.37
CA VAL A 267 1.67 12.88 -22.14
C VAL A 267 2.73 13.79 -21.52
N VAL A 268 3.68 14.32 -22.31
CA VAL A 268 4.68 15.28 -21.81
C VAL A 268 4.02 16.50 -21.17
N ALA A 269 2.94 16.99 -21.78
CA ALA A 269 2.20 18.11 -21.23
C ALA A 269 1.56 17.80 -19.86
N LEU A 270 1.19 16.54 -19.59
CA LEU A 270 0.61 16.12 -18.31
C LEU A 270 1.68 15.96 -17.23
N GLU A 271 2.84 15.39 -17.58
CA GLU A 271 3.89 15.07 -16.61
C GLU A 271 4.89 16.22 -16.38
N HIS A 272 5.14 17.04 -17.40
CA HIS A 272 6.12 18.14 -17.36
C HIS A 272 5.56 19.47 -17.91
N PRO A 273 4.45 20.00 -17.36
CA PRO A 273 3.81 21.20 -17.88
C PRO A 273 4.66 22.47 -17.79
N GLY A 274 5.60 22.52 -16.83
CA GLY A 274 6.42 23.73 -16.58
C GLY A 274 7.47 24.06 -17.63
N SER A 275 7.77 23.13 -18.54
CA SER A 275 8.75 23.27 -19.62
C SER A 275 8.18 22.93 -20.99
N TRP A 276 6.90 22.55 -21.05
CA TRP A 276 6.20 22.18 -22.28
C TRP A 276 5.46 23.39 -22.85
N GLY A 277 5.74 23.73 -24.10
CA GLY A 277 5.06 24.80 -24.82
C GLY A 277 3.76 24.31 -25.45
N GLY A 278 3.83 23.24 -26.25
CA GLY A 278 2.67 22.69 -26.93
C GLY A 278 2.98 22.08 -28.29
N LEU A 279 1.92 21.65 -28.97
CA LEU A 279 1.93 21.05 -30.30
C LEU A 279 1.30 22.02 -31.30
N ILE A 280 2.03 22.29 -32.39
CA ILE A 280 1.55 23.14 -33.49
C ILE A 280 1.64 22.36 -34.79
N ASP A 281 0.51 22.16 -35.48
CA ASP A 281 0.48 21.59 -36.82
C ASP A 281 0.43 22.69 -37.89
N LEU A 282 1.36 22.62 -38.84
CA LEU A 282 1.60 23.66 -39.85
C LEU A 282 1.15 23.21 -41.25
N PRO A 283 0.78 24.15 -42.15
CA PRO A 283 0.51 23.81 -43.54
C PRO A 283 1.80 23.47 -44.28
N THR A 284 1.67 22.83 -45.45
CA THR A 284 2.83 22.30 -46.19
C THR A 284 3.88 23.33 -46.53
N GLU A 285 3.45 24.52 -46.95
CA GLU A 285 4.31 25.65 -47.29
C GLU A 285 3.97 26.87 -46.41
N PRO A 286 4.99 27.65 -46.00
CA PRO A 286 4.77 28.87 -45.26
C PRO A 286 4.18 29.97 -46.14
N ASP A 287 3.34 30.79 -45.53
CA ASP A 287 2.92 32.08 -46.04
C ASP A 287 2.90 33.12 -44.89
N ALA A 288 2.70 34.39 -45.22
CA ALA A 288 2.77 35.46 -44.23
C ALA A 288 1.76 35.30 -43.07
N SER A 289 0.57 34.75 -43.36
CA SER A 289 -0.47 34.52 -42.36
C SER A 289 -0.10 33.39 -41.41
N SER A 290 0.36 32.27 -41.96
CA SER A 290 0.74 31.09 -41.19
C SER A 290 2.03 31.29 -40.37
N LEU A 291 3.01 32.03 -40.88
CA LEU A 291 4.18 32.45 -40.09
C LEU A 291 3.76 33.32 -38.91
N THR A 292 2.84 34.27 -39.13
CA THR A 292 2.32 35.14 -38.07
C THR A 292 1.59 34.30 -37.01
N GLY A 293 0.75 33.35 -37.45
CA GLY A 293 0.08 32.40 -36.58
C GLY A 293 1.05 31.58 -35.72
N LEU A 294 2.12 31.06 -36.33
CA LEU A 294 3.17 30.30 -35.64
C LEU A 294 3.81 31.12 -34.51
N LEU A 295 4.18 32.39 -34.74
CA LEU A 295 4.80 33.20 -33.69
C LEU A 295 3.78 33.70 -32.65
N ARG A 296 2.51 33.83 -33.01
CA ARG A 296 1.46 34.31 -32.10
C ARG A 296 1.11 33.26 -31.05
N VAL A 297 1.21 31.96 -31.40
CA VAL A 297 0.89 30.86 -30.47
C VAL A 297 1.79 30.90 -29.23
N PRO A 298 3.15 30.91 -29.32
CA PRO A 298 4.00 31.00 -28.13
C PRO A 298 3.97 32.38 -27.44
N ALA A 299 3.56 33.44 -28.15
CA ALA A 299 3.57 34.80 -27.61
C ALA A 299 2.30 35.15 -26.80
N ASP A 300 1.13 34.68 -27.24
CA ASP A 300 -0.19 35.10 -26.71
C ASP A 300 -1.23 33.98 -26.79
N GLY A 301 -0.80 32.72 -26.79
CA GLY A 301 -1.68 31.57 -27.04
C GLY A 301 -2.78 31.33 -26.00
N GLY A 302 -2.91 32.15 -24.95
CA GLY A 302 -4.01 32.06 -23.97
C GLY A 302 -4.07 30.74 -23.19
N GLY A 303 -2.96 30.00 -23.13
CA GLY A 303 -2.86 28.66 -22.54
C GLY A 303 -3.26 27.52 -23.47
N GLU A 304 -3.38 27.77 -24.79
CA GLU A 304 -3.63 26.74 -25.79
C GLU A 304 -2.33 25.98 -26.14
N ASP A 305 -2.36 24.65 -26.00
CA ASP A 305 -1.19 23.77 -26.19
C ASP A 305 -1.34 22.78 -27.35
N GLN A 306 -2.48 22.83 -28.06
CA GLN A 306 -2.84 21.94 -29.15
C GLN A 306 -3.49 22.73 -30.28
N VAL A 307 -2.66 23.14 -31.25
CA VAL A 307 -3.02 24.15 -32.25
C VAL A 307 -2.75 23.64 -33.66
N ALA A 308 -3.63 24.01 -34.60
CA ALA A 308 -3.39 23.88 -36.03
C ALA A 308 -3.38 25.28 -36.66
N VAL A 309 -2.28 25.64 -37.29
CA VAL A 309 -2.16 26.88 -38.07
C VAL A 309 -2.51 26.56 -39.52
N ARG A 310 -3.39 27.35 -40.11
CA ARG A 310 -3.81 27.23 -41.52
C ARG A 310 -3.87 28.62 -42.16
N ARG A 311 -4.03 28.68 -43.48
CA ARG A 311 -4.22 29.95 -44.22
C ARG A 311 -5.36 30.80 -43.68
N GLY A 312 -6.45 30.15 -43.25
CA GLY A 312 -7.64 30.80 -42.68
C GLY A 312 -7.50 31.26 -41.24
N GLY A 313 -6.34 31.08 -40.60
CA GLY A 313 -6.08 31.49 -39.22
C GLY A 313 -5.64 30.33 -38.32
N VAL A 314 -5.71 30.58 -37.02
CA VAL A 314 -5.30 29.62 -35.98
C VAL A 314 -6.53 28.89 -35.45
N LEU A 315 -6.44 27.56 -35.45
CA LEU A 315 -7.47 26.65 -34.96
C LEU A 315 -6.99 25.94 -33.69
N VAL A 316 -7.85 25.86 -32.68
CA VAL A 316 -7.56 25.20 -31.41
C VAL A 316 -8.42 23.97 -31.23
N ARG A 317 -7.86 22.94 -30.57
CA ARG A 317 -8.54 21.66 -30.38
C ARG A 317 -9.50 21.69 -29.18
N ARG A 318 -10.70 21.14 -29.35
CA ARG A 318 -11.73 20.96 -28.32
C ARG A 318 -12.24 19.52 -28.32
N MET A 319 -12.62 19.03 -27.17
CA MET A 319 -13.39 17.81 -27.03
C MET A 319 -14.89 18.16 -27.00
N VAL A 320 -15.68 17.50 -27.84
CA VAL A 320 -17.13 17.69 -27.93
C VAL A 320 -17.84 16.34 -27.94
N GLY A 321 -19.10 16.30 -27.47
CA GLY A 321 -19.93 15.11 -27.57
C GLY A 321 -20.21 14.71 -29.02
N ALA A 322 -20.32 13.40 -29.25
CA ALA A 322 -20.59 12.75 -30.53
C ALA A 322 -21.81 11.80 -30.45
N ALA A 323 -22.81 12.20 -29.65
CA ALA A 323 -24.08 11.47 -29.53
C ALA A 323 -24.79 11.40 -30.88
N THR A 324 -25.37 10.24 -31.20
CA THR A 324 -26.11 10.04 -32.45
C THR A 324 -27.55 10.55 -32.36
N GLY A 325 -28.14 10.57 -31.15
CA GLY A 325 -29.50 11.04 -30.93
C GLY A 325 -30.53 10.22 -31.71
N ASP A 326 -31.51 10.89 -32.31
CA ASP A 326 -32.55 10.26 -33.14
C ASP A 326 -32.11 9.97 -34.58
N ALA A 327 -30.83 10.19 -34.92
CA ALA A 327 -30.32 9.89 -36.26
C ALA A 327 -30.50 8.40 -36.57
N LYS A 328 -31.08 8.12 -37.74
CA LYS A 328 -31.21 6.73 -38.21
C LYS A 328 -29.84 6.24 -38.68
N PRO A 329 -29.43 5.01 -38.34
CA PRO A 329 -28.18 4.44 -38.82
C PRO A 329 -28.18 4.38 -40.36
N GLY A 330 -27.04 4.69 -40.97
CA GLY A 330 -26.88 4.71 -42.43
C GLY A 330 -26.91 3.30 -43.04
N ARG A 331 -26.53 2.29 -42.24
CA ARG A 331 -26.61 0.86 -42.56
C ARG A 331 -26.82 0.06 -41.29
N ARG A 332 -27.31 -1.17 -41.43
CA ARG A 332 -27.25 -2.17 -40.35
C ARG A 332 -25.94 -2.93 -40.46
N TRP A 333 -25.19 -3.04 -39.38
CA TRP A 333 -23.90 -3.75 -39.38
C TRP A 333 -24.13 -5.26 -39.23
N GLN A 334 -23.60 -6.06 -40.16
CA GLN A 334 -23.57 -7.52 -40.11
C GLN A 334 -22.29 -8.04 -40.77
N PRO A 335 -21.39 -8.73 -40.04
CA PRO A 335 -20.23 -9.37 -40.64
C PRO A 335 -20.65 -10.56 -41.50
N ARG A 336 -19.89 -10.85 -42.57
CA ARG A 336 -20.11 -12.01 -43.45
C ARG A 336 -18.76 -12.61 -43.89
N GLY A 337 -18.77 -13.89 -44.26
CA GLY A 337 -17.56 -14.58 -44.71
C GLY A 337 -16.50 -14.68 -43.62
N THR A 338 -15.24 -14.33 -43.94
CA THR A 338 -14.10 -14.49 -43.03
C THR A 338 -13.78 -13.19 -42.27
N ALA A 339 -13.73 -13.27 -40.94
CA ALA A 339 -13.29 -12.18 -40.07
C ALA A 339 -11.95 -12.52 -39.38
N LEU A 340 -10.99 -11.59 -39.49
CA LEU A 340 -9.65 -11.69 -38.94
C LEU A 340 -9.54 -10.87 -37.66
N ILE A 341 -9.17 -11.50 -36.54
CA ILE A 341 -8.88 -10.83 -35.27
C ILE A 341 -7.39 -10.98 -34.97
N THR A 342 -6.66 -9.87 -34.98
CA THR A 342 -5.25 -9.86 -34.51
C THR A 342 -5.20 -9.58 -33.02
N GLY A 343 -4.22 -10.17 -32.32
CA GLY A 343 -4.30 -10.30 -30.87
C GLY A 343 -5.36 -11.32 -30.46
N GLY A 344 -5.62 -12.33 -31.31
CA GLY A 344 -6.72 -13.29 -31.23
C GLY A 344 -6.76 -14.17 -29.98
N THR A 345 -5.69 -14.13 -29.17
CA THR A 345 -5.58 -14.84 -27.89
C THR A 345 -5.40 -13.88 -26.71
N GLY A 346 -5.60 -12.58 -26.92
CA GLY A 346 -5.66 -11.55 -25.89
C GLY A 346 -7.02 -11.48 -25.21
N SER A 347 -7.15 -10.68 -24.15
CA SER A 347 -8.36 -10.59 -23.31
C SER A 347 -9.64 -10.15 -24.05
N LEU A 348 -9.52 -9.27 -25.04
CA LEU A 348 -10.66 -8.73 -25.80
C LEU A 348 -11.15 -9.69 -26.90
N ALA A 349 -10.23 -10.46 -27.50
CA ALA A 349 -10.51 -11.25 -28.69
C ALA A 349 -11.60 -12.32 -28.50
N PRO A 350 -11.66 -13.08 -27.39
CA PRO A 350 -12.74 -14.06 -27.17
C PRO A 350 -14.14 -13.46 -27.24
N ARG A 351 -14.34 -12.25 -26.68
CA ARG A 351 -15.65 -11.58 -26.71
C ARG A 351 -16.01 -11.08 -28.10
N LEU A 352 -15.03 -10.51 -28.81
CA LEU A 352 -15.22 -10.07 -30.18
C LEU A 352 -15.51 -11.25 -31.11
N ALA A 353 -14.82 -12.38 -30.92
CA ALA A 353 -15.05 -13.61 -31.68
C ALA A 353 -16.47 -14.16 -31.46
N ARG A 354 -16.92 -14.25 -30.20
CA ARG A 354 -18.32 -14.64 -29.88
C ARG A 354 -19.31 -13.69 -30.51
N ARG A 355 -19.09 -12.39 -30.41
CA ARG A 355 -20.01 -11.40 -30.98
C ARG A 355 -20.08 -11.48 -32.50
N LEU A 356 -18.95 -11.68 -33.18
CA LEU A 356 -18.91 -11.86 -34.63
C LEU A 356 -19.59 -13.18 -35.06
N ALA A 357 -19.42 -14.26 -34.30
CA ALA A 357 -20.13 -15.52 -34.52
C ALA A 357 -21.66 -15.35 -34.38
N GLU A 358 -22.13 -14.67 -33.34
CA GLU A 358 -23.55 -14.37 -33.12
C GLU A 358 -24.16 -13.49 -34.22
N THR A 359 -23.36 -12.59 -34.79
CA THR A 359 -23.84 -11.56 -35.73
C THR A 359 -23.68 -11.92 -37.21
N GLY A 360 -23.06 -13.07 -37.52
CA GLY A 360 -23.10 -13.66 -38.87
C GLY A 360 -21.76 -14.02 -39.52
N ALA A 361 -20.63 -13.98 -38.80
CA ALA A 361 -19.35 -14.42 -39.35
C ALA A 361 -19.35 -15.95 -39.59
N GLU A 362 -18.92 -16.36 -40.78
CA GLU A 362 -18.90 -17.79 -41.19
C GLU A 362 -17.55 -18.45 -40.85
N HIS A 363 -16.48 -17.66 -40.85
CA HIS A 363 -15.12 -18.10 -40.51
C HIS A 363 -14.41 -17.05 -39.64
N LEU A 364 -13.88 -17.45 -38.49
CA LEU A 364 -13.08 -16.62 -37.60
C LEU A 364 -11.61 -17.03 -37.65
N VAL A 365 -10.72 -16.09 -37.97
CA VAL A 365 -9.26 -16.28 -37.97
C VAL A 365 -8.67 -15.51 -36.78
N LEU A 366 -8.24 -16.25 -35.76
CA LEU A 366 -7.64 -15.72 -34.54
C LEU A 366 -6.12 -15.76 -34.65
N VAL A 367 -5.49 -14.59 -34.70
CA VAL A 367 -4.03 -14.45 -34.93
C VAL A 367 -3.31 -13.94 -33.70
N SER A 368 -2.31 -14.68 -33.25
CA SER A 368 -1.36 -14.23 -32.23
C SER A 368 0.01 -14.87 -32.44
N ARG A 369 1.05 -14.44 -31.71
CA ARG A 369 2.39 -15.05 -31.81
C ARG A 369 2.40 -16.52 -31.37
N SER A 370 1.57 -16.87 -30.38
CA SER A 370 1.48 -18.22 -29.81
C SER A 370 0.51 -19.13 -30.57
N GLY A 371 -0.37 -18.57 -31.42
CA GLY A 371 -1.33 -19.36 -32.20
C GLY A 371 -2.13 -20.34 -31.34
N ALA A 372 -2.21 -21.60 -31.79
CA ALA A 372 -2.92 -22.67 -31.09
C ALA A 372 -2.32 -23.04 -29.72
N ASP A 373 -1.07 -22.68 -29.46
CA ASP A 373 -0.39 -22.95 -28.19
C ASP A 373 -0.76 -21.90 -27.10
N ALA A 374 -1.57 -20.90 -27.44
CA ALA A 374 -2.00 -19.91 -26.46
C ALA A 374 -3.01 -20.50 -25.44
N PRO A 375 -2.90 -20.15 -24.15
CA PRO A 375 -3.86 -20.59 -23.13
C PRO A 375 -5.31 -20.21 -23.49
N GLY A 376 -6.24 -21.16 -23.40
CA GLY A 376 -7.66 -20.93 -23.69
C GLY A 376 -8.06 -20.97 -25.17
N ALA A 377 -7.09 -21.08 -26.10
CA ALA A 377 -7.38 -21.03 -27.54
C ALA A 377 -8.12 -22.29 -28.04
N ALA A 378 -7.82 -23.46 -27.47
CA ALA A 378 -8.47 -24.72 -27.83
C ALA A 378 -9.94 -24.73 -27.37
N GLU A 379 -10.21 -24.27 -26.16
CA GLU A 379 -11.56 -24.16 -25.58
C GLU A 379 -12.41 -23.17 -26.38
N LEU A 380 -11.87 -21.98 -26.68
CA LEU A 380 -12.56 -20.97 -27.48
C LEU A 380 -12.84 -21.47 -28.91
N SER A 381 -11.88 -22.16 -29.54
CA SER A 381 -12.07 -22.73 -30.87
C SER A 381 -13.16 -23.79 -30.90
N ALA A 382 -13.20 -24.68 -29.90
CA ALA A 382 -14.24 -25.69 -29.75
C ALA A 382 -15.63 -25.07 -29.50
N GLU A 383 -15.71 -24.03 -28.65
CA GLU A 383 -16.94 -23.29 -28.36
C GLU A 383 -17.53 -22.65 -29.63
N LEU A 384 -16.71 -21.91 -30.38
CA LEU A 384 -17.13 -21.22 -31.61
C LEU A 384 -17.47 -22.21 -32.73
N SER A 385 -16.74 -23.34 -32.82
CA SER A 385 -17.06 -24.42 -33.76
C SER A 385 -18.40 -25.09 -33.44
N ALA A 386 -18.71 -25.27 -32.15
CA ALA A 386 -20.01 -25.79 -31.71
C ALA A 386 -21.18 -24.84 -32.03
N ALA A 387 -20.91 -23.53 -32.13
CA ALA A 387 -21.87 -22.53 -32.61
C ALA A 387 -22.04 -22.52 -34.14
N GLY A 388 -21.34 -23.40 -34.88
CA GLY A 388 -21.47 -23.55 -36.33
C GLY A 388 -20.55 -22.65 -37.16
N VAL A 389 -19.55 -22.02 -36.55
CA VAL A 389 -18.61 -21.12 -37.22
C VAL A 389 -17.28 -21.84 -37.45
N GLN A 390 -16.69 -21.71 -38.64
CA GLN A 390 -15.34 -22.24 -38.89
C GLN A 390 -14.31 -21.42 -38.10
N VAL A 391 -13.31 -22.04 -37.48
CA VAL A 391 -12.28 -21.34 -36.70
C VAL A 391 -10.87 -21.74 -37.14
N THR A 392 -10.04 -20.75 -37.42
CA THR A 392 -8.60 -20.91 -37.66
C THR A 392 -7.83 -20.15 -36.59
N VAL A 393 -7.04 -20.85 -35.77
CA VAL A 393 -6.09 -20.22 -34.84
C VAL A 393 -4.70 -20.29 -35.46
N ALA A 394 -4.10 -19.14 -35.77
CA ALA A 394 -2.84 -19.06 -36.49
C ALA A 394 -1.75 -18.37 -35.67
N ALA A 395 -0.56 -19.00 -35.63
CA ALA A 395 0.66 -18.36 -35.13
C ALA A 395 1.20 -17.41 -36.21
N CYS A 396 1.12 -16.10 -35.98
CA CYS A 396 1.66 -15.09 -36.87
C CYS A 396 1.97 -13.81 -36.08
N ASP A 397 3.17 -13.27 -36.26
CA ASP A 397 3.54 -11.95 -35.77
C ASP A 397 3.09 -10.90 -36.79
N VAL A 398 2.15 -10.04 -36.41
CA VAL A 398 1.59 -9.01 -37.31
C VAL A 398 2.58 -7.89 -37.62
N SER A 399 3.64 -7.76 -36.82
CA SER A 399 4.74 -6.86 -37.12
C SER A 399 5.67 -7.40 -38.21
N ASP A 400 5.55 -8.66 -38.62
CA ASP A 400 6.31 -9.24 -39.74
C ASP A 400 5.43 -9.28 -41.01
N ARG A 401 5.73 -8.39 -41.95
CA ARG A 401 4.99 -8.26 -43.21
C ARG A 401 4.93 -9.56 -44.00
N GLU A 402 6.03 -10.31 -44.08
CA GLU A 402 6.09 -11.53 -44.88
C GLU A 402 5.29 -12.65 -44.22
N ALA A 403 5.28 -12.72 -42.88
CA ALA A 403 4.44 -13.64 -42.14
C ALA A 403 2.94 -13.35 -42.37
N VAL A 404 2.54 -12.07 -42.34
CA VAL A 404 1.16 -11.65 -42.64
C VAL A 404 0.79 -11.99 -44.08
N ALA A 405 1.66 -11.70 -45.06
CA ALA A 405 1.43 -12.02 -46.46
C ALA A 405 1.26 -13.54 -46.68
N ALA A 406 2.09 -14.36 -46.06
CA ALA A 406 1.99 -15.82 -46.13
C ALA A 406 0.68 -16.35 -45.52
N LEU A 407 0.23 -15.77 -44.39
CA LEU A 407 -1.05 -16.11 -43.78
C LEU A 407 -2.23 -15.78 -44.71
N LEU A 408 -2.26 -14.56 -45.25
CA LEU A 408 -3.33 -14.11 -46.15
C LEU A 408 -3.36 -14.93 -47.46
N ALA A 409 -2.20 -15.24 -48.03
CA ALA A 409 -2.10 -16.08 -49.23
C ALA A 409 -2.63 -17.50 -48.99
N ARG A 410 -2.34 -18.08 -47.81
CA ARG A 410 -2.86 -19.39 -47.42
C ARG A 410 -4.38 -19.39 -47.28
N LEU A 411 -4.94 -18.41 -46.58
CA LEU A 411 -6.41 -18.26 -46.46
C LEU A 411 -7.07 -18.13 -47.83
N ARG A 412 -6.49 -17.32 -48.73
CA ARG A 412 -7.03 -17.15 -50.09
C ARG A 412 -6.95 -18.44 -50.92
N ALA A 413 -5.87 -19.22 -50.78
CA ALA A 413 -5.73 -20.52 -51.43
C ALA A 413 -6.75 -21.56 -50.93
N GLU A 414 -7.16 -21.45 -49.66
CA GLU A 414 -8.21 -22.26 -49.04
C GLU A 414 -9.64 -21.76 -49.40
N GLY A 415 -9.75 -20.68 -50.19
CA GLY A 415 -11.03 -20.08 -50.59
C GLY A 415 -11.63 -19.10 -49.57
N HIS A 416 -10.87 -18.73 -48.54
CA HIS A 416 -11.30 -17.82 -47.48
C HIS A 416 -10.77 -16.40 -47.72
N VAL A 417 -11.65 -15.51 -48.19
CA VAL A 417 -11.35 -14.07 -48.36
C VAL A 417 -11.69 -13.31 -47.08
N VAL A 418 -10.72 -12.60 -46.51
CA VAL A 418 -10.91 -11.76 -45.32
C VAL A 418 -11.74 -10.54 -45.70
N ARG A 419 -12.91 -10.40 -45.06
CA ARG A 419 -13.83 -9.27 -45.27
C ARG A 419 -13.90 -8.33 -44.08
N THR A 420 -13.62 -8.81 -42.88
CA THR A 420 -13.67 -8.01 -41.66
C THR A 420 -12.35 -8.14 -40.92
N VAL A 421 -11.75 -7.03 -40.50
CA VAL A 421 -10.53 -7.01 -39.69
C VAL A 421 -10.80 -6.30 -38.38
N LEU A 422 -10.47 -6.94 -37.25
CA LEU A 422 -10.40 -6.29 -35.94
C LEU A 422 -8.94 -6.34 -35.46
N HIS A 423 -8.30 -5.18 -35.47
CA HIS A 423 -6.92 -5.03 -35.04
C HIS A 423 -6.86 -4.72 -33.54
N THR A 424 -6.69 -5.77 -32.72
CA THR A 424 -6.65 -5.69 -31.24
C THR A 424 -5.26 -5.97 -30.66
N ALA A 425 -4.27 -6.24 -31.52
CA ALA A 425 -2.90 -6.50 -31.08
C ALA A 425 -2.35 -5.28 -30.32
N ALA A 426 -1.81 -5.53 -29.13
CA ALA A 426 -1.23 -4.50 -28.30
C ALA A 426 -0.10 -5.08 -27.44
N TYR A 427 0.98 -4.30 -27.33
CA TYR A 427 1.95 -4.37 -26.26
C TYR A 427 1.84 -3.03 -25.52
N ILE A 428 1.73 -3.07 -24.19
CA ILE A 428 1.57 -1.89 -23.36
C ILE A 428 2.68 -1.96 -22.32
N GLU A 429 3.39 -0.87 -22.09
CA GLU A 429 4.38 -0.77 -21.03
C GLU A 429 4.12 0.55 -20.31
N LEU A 430 3.95 0.48 -18.98
CA LEU A 430 3.72 1.65 -18.15
C LEU A 430 5.06 2.15 -17.62
N ALA A 431 5.41 3.36 -18.00
CA ALA A 431 6.62 4.01 -17.50
C ALA A 431 6.39 5.53 -17.48
N PRO A 432 6.79 6.23 -16.41
CA PRO A 432 6.87 7.69 -16.43
C PRO A 432 7.61 8.16 -17.68
N PHE A 433 7.30 9.36 -18.19
CA PHE A 433 7.95 9.92 -19.36
C PHE A 433 9.48 9.92 -19.21
N ALA A 434 9.98 10.23 -18.01
CA ALA A 434 11.40 10.18 -17.69
C ALA A 434 12.00 8.75 -17.67
N GLY A 435 11.18 7.70 -17.56
CA GLY A 435 11.60 6.30 -17.62
C GLY A 435 11.31 5.62 -18.96
N THR A 436 10.64 6.29 -19.91
CA THR A 436 10.32 5.72 -21.23
C THR A 436 11.59 5.61 -22.08
N THR A 437 11.93 4.40 -22.54
CA THR A 437 13.11 4.15 -23.39
C THR A 437 12.72 4.08 -24.86
N ALA A 438 13.67 4.31 -25.77
CA ALA A 438 13.41 4.18 -27.21
C ALA A 438 13.10 2.72 -27.60
N GLU A 439 13.68 1.74 -26.89
CA GLU A 439 13.44 0.31 -27.06
C GLU A 439 12.00 -0.09 -26.71
N SER A 440 11.50 0.33 -25.54
CA SER A 440 10.12 0.04 -25.16
C SER A 440 9.12 0.78 -26.05
N PHE A 441 9.46 1.98 -26.51
CA PHE A 441 8.67 2.73 -27.50
C PHE A 441 8.56 1.98 -28.84
N ASP A 442 9.70 1.46 -29.36
CA ASP A 442 9.76 0.68 -30.60
C ASP A 442 8.85 -0.56 -30.55
N ALA A 443 8.89 -1.30 -29.43
CA ALA A 443 8.07 -2.49 -29.23
C ALA A 443 6.56 -2.20 -29.23
N VAL A 444 6.14 -1.08 -28.60
CA VAL A 444 4.73 -0.65 -28.58
C VAL A 444 4.25 -0.27 -29.99
N LEU A 445 5.07 0.46 -30.74
CA LEU A 445 4.74 0.84 -32.13
C LEU A 445 4.68 -0.38 -33.05
N ALA A 446 5.60 -1.34 -32.93
CA ALA A 446 5.62 -2.56 -33.73
C ALA A 446 4.31 -3.36 -33.63
N ALA A 447 3.73 -3.46 -32.42
CA ALA A 447 2.52 -4.25 -32.21
C ALA A 447 1.25 -3.62 -32.83
N LYS A 448 1.14 -2.29 -32.81
CA LYS A 448 -0.06 -1.55 -33.23
C LYS A 448 0.08 -0.92 -34.63
N VAL A 449 1.16 -0.18 -34.85
CA VAL A 449 1.32 0.66 -36.04
C VAL A 449 1.78 -0.17 -37.23
N ASP A 450 2.85 -0.95 -37.09
CA ASP A 450 3.35 -1.81 -38.17
C ASP A 450 2.30 -2.85 -38.58
N GLY A 451 1.61 -3.46 -37.60
CA GLY A 451 0.52 -4.41 -37.88
C GLY A 451 -0.62 -3.79 -38.68
N THR A 452 -0.98 -2.54 -38.40
CA THR A 452 -1.98 -1.80 -39.18
C THR A 452 -1.47 -1.50 -40.59
N GLU A 453 -0.23 -1.05 -40.73
CA GLU A 453 0.41 -0.75 -42.01
C GLU A 453 0.42 -1.99 -42.92
N HIS A 454 0.90 -3.13 -42.43
CA HIS A 454 0.96 -4.38 -43.20
C HIS A 454 -0.42 -4.88 -43.62
N LEU A 455 -1.41 -4.85 -42.72
CA LEU A 455 -2.77 -5.29 -43.05
C LEU A 455 -3.44 -4.36 -44.07
N ALA A 456 -3.26 -3.04 -43.93
CA ALA A 456 -3.81 -2.06 -44.85
C ALA A 456 -3.15 -2.12 -46.24
N GLU A 457 -1.88 -2.52 -46.32
CA GLU A 457 -1.15 -2.72 -47.58
C GLU A 457 -1.56 -4.03 -48.29
N LEU A 458 -1.72 -5.12 -47.54
CA LEU A 458 -1.87 -6.47 -48.09
C LEU A 458 -3.31 -6.88 -48.39
N LEU A 459 -4.30 -6.16 -47.84
CA LEU A 459 -5.72 -6.45 -48.04
C LEU A 459 -6.33 -5.57 -49.13
N ASP A 460 -7.22 -6.17 -49.93
CA ASP A 460 -7.96 -5.46 -50.96
C ASP A 460 -9.12 -4.67 -50.35
N ALA A 461 -9.15 -3.35 -50.58
CA ALA A 461 -10.19 -2.46 -50.07
C ALA A 461 -11.58 -2.80 -50.63
N GLU A 462 -11.68 -3.30 -51.87
CA GLU A 462 -12.98 -3.65 -52.48
C GLU A 462 -13.59 -4.93 -51.88
N GLU A 463 -12.77 -5.76 -51.25
CA GLU A 463 -13.21 -7.01 -50.62
C GLU A 463 -13.67 -6.81 -49.16
N LEU A 464 -13.25 -5.73 -48.50
CA LEU A 464 -13.49 -5.46 -47.08
C LEU A 464 -14.88 -4.84 -46.81
N ASP A 465 -15.56 -5.34 -45.79
CA ASP A 465 -16.79 -4.77 -45.22
C ASP A 465 -16.51 -3.85 -44.01
N ALA A 466 -15.44 -4.13 -43.24
CA ALA A 466 -14.93 -3.27 -42.17
C ALA A 466 -13.48 -3.57 -41.79
N PHE A 467 -12.74 -2.52 -41.41
CA PHE A 467 -11.42 -2.60 -40.81
C PHE A 467 -11.40 -1.77 -39.51
N VAL A 468 -11.50 -2.42 -38.36
CA VAL A 468 -11.61 -1.77 -37.05
C VAL A 468 -10.26 -1.73 -36.35
N LEU A 469 -9.80 -0.53 -35.99
CA LEU A 469 -8.61 -0.29 -35.18
C LEU A 469 -9.02 -0.04 -33.73
N PHE A 470 -8.46 -0.83 -32.80
CA PHE A 470 -8.68 -0.63 -31.37
C PHE A 470 -7.64 0.35 -30.82
N SER A 471 -8.05 1.62 -30.78
CA SER A 471 -7.29 2.74 -30.21
C SER A 471 -7.64 2.94 -28.73
N SER A 472 -7.10 4.00 -28.10
CA SER A 472 -7.32 4.31 -26.68
C SER A 472 -7.47 5.81 -26.45
N ILE A 473 -8.29 6.17 -25.46
CA ILE A 473 -8.39 7.55 -24.94
C ILE A 473 -7.05 8.17 -24.53
N ALA A 474 -6.05 7.35 -24.18
CA ALA A 474 -4.68 7.81 -23.90
C ALA A 474 -4.06 8.51 -25.13
N GLY A 475 -4.34 8.01 -26.34
CA GLY A 475 -3.95 8.68 -27.58
C GLY A 475 -4.76 9.95 -27.81
N PHE A 476 -6.04 9.98 -27.43
CA PHE A 476 -6.97 11.07 -27.73
C PHE A 476 -6.81 12.33 -26.86
N TRP A 477 -6.59 12.20 -25.55
CA TRP A 477 -6.40 13.35 -24.64
C TRP A 477 -5.14 13.28 -23.75
N GLY A 478 -4.41 12.16 -23.76
CA GLY A 478 -3.21 11.94 -22.95
C GLY A 478 -3.50 11.19 -21.63
N SER A 479 -2.57 10.36 -21.20
CA SER A 479 -2.59 9.70 -19.88
C SER A 479 -1.16 9.61 -19.37
N GLY A 480 -0.91 9.93 -18.09
CA GLY A 480 0.41 9.80 -17.48
C GLY A 480 0.92 8.35 -17.56
N ASP A 481 2.23 8.18 -17.63
CA ASP A 481 2.95 6.91 -17.77
C ASP A 481 2.70 6.15 -19.09
N HIS A 482 2.05 6.76 -20.08
CA HIS A 482 1.64 6.11 -21.34
C HIS A 482 2.25 6.74 -22.60
N ALA A 483 3.45 7.33 -22.54
CA ALA A 483 4.04 8.09 -23.65
C ALA A 483 4.06 7.33 -24.99
N ALA A 484 4.62 6.12 -25.01
CA ALA A 484 4.68 5.28 -26.21
C ALA A 484 3.29 4.77 -26.67
N TYR A 485 2.45 4.39 -25.70
CA TYR A 485 1.10 3.88 -25.98
C TYR A 485 0.19 4.98 -26.55
N ALA A 486 0.25 6.20 -26.01
CA ALA A 486 -0.49 7.35 -26.53
C ALA A 486 -0.06 7.68 -27.96
N ALA A 487 1.24 7.66 -28.25
CA ALA A 487 1.78 7.86 -29.60
C ALA A 487 1.27 6.81 -30.60
N ALA A 488 1.34 5.52 -30.24
CA ALA A 488 0.85 4.44 -31.10
C ALA A 488 -0.65 4.58 -31.41
N ASN A 489 -1.48 4.89 -30.41
CA ASN A 489 -2.93 5.03 -30.61
C ASN A 489 -3.30 6.29 -31.40
N ALA A 490 -2.58 7.41 -31.22
CA ALA A 490 -2.76 8.59 -32.06
C ALA A 490 -2.44 8.30 -33.55
N ALA A 491 -1.47 7.42 -33.83
CA ALA A 491 -1.19 6.96 -35.18
C ALA A 491 -2.33 6.09 -35.76
N LEU A 492 -2.96 5.23 -34.94
CA LEU A 492 -4.12 4.44 -35.37
C LEU A 492 -5.30 5.32 -35.75
N ASP A 493 -5.54 6.38 -34.98
CA ASP A 493 -6.61 7.35 -35.25
C ASP A 493 -6.39 8.04 -36.61
N ALA A 494 -5.15 8.45 -36.89
CA ALA A 494 -4.78 9.02 -38.19
C ALA A 494 -4.84 7.98 -39.33
N TRP A 495 -4.49 6.72 -39.07
CA TRP A 495 -4.62 5.63 -40.03
C TRP A 495 -6.07 5.42 -40.46
N ALA A 496 -7.05 5.57 -39.56
CA ALA A 496 -8.45 5.46 -39.94
C ALA A 496 -8.90 6.56 -40.90
N GLU A 497 -8.48 7.81 -40.69
CA GLU A 497 -8.72 8.91 -41.64
C GLU A 497 -8.04 8.64 -42.99
N GLN A 498 -6.77 8.26 -42.96
CA GLN A 498 -5.97 8.00 -44.15
C GLN A 498 -6.48 6.79 -44.95
N GLY A 499 -6.85 5.71 -44.25
CA GLY A 499 -7.41 4.49 -44.82
C GLY A 499 -8.72 4.78 -45.55
N ARG A 500 -9.62 5.56 -44.93
CA ARG A 500 -10.87 6.00 -45.58
C ARG A 500 -10.64 6.83 -46.83
N ALA A 501 -9.69 7.75 -46.79
CA ALA A 501 -9.32 8.51 -47.98
C ALA A 501 -8.74 7.64 -49.11
N ARG A 502 -8.19 6.47 -48.77
CA ARG A 502 -7.73 5.43 -49.73
C ARG A 502 -8.83 4.43 -50.11
N GLY A 503 -10.05 4.56 -49.57
CA GLY A 503 -11.19 3.69 -49.87
C GLY A 503 -11.34 2.47 -48.94
N LEU A 504 -10.50 2.32 -47.91
CA LEU A 504 -10.66 1.26 -46.91
C LEU A 504 -11.83 1.60 -45.96
N PRO A 505 -12.69 0.64 -45.60
CA PRO A 505 -13.77 0.84 -44.63
C PRO A 505 -13.23 0.85 -43.19
N MET A 506 -12.28 1.74 -42.92
CA MET A 506 -11.48 1.75 -41.70
C MET A 506 -12.13 2.60 -40.60
N THR A 507 -12.21 2.10 -39.38
CA THR A 507 -12.80 2.79 -38.24
C THR A 507 -11.88 2.67 -37.04
N SER A 508 -11.42 3.78 -36.47
CA SER A 508 -10.70 3.78 -35.19
C SER A 508 -11.67 4.10 -34.05
N VAL A 509 -11.63 3.28 -33.00
CA VAL A 509 -12.35 3.58 -31.76
C VAL A 509 -11.35 3.77 -30.63
N ALA A 510 -11.28 4.98 -30.08
CA ALA A 510 -10.46 5.30 -28.92
C ALA A 510 -11.20 4.89 -27.63
N TRP A 511 -10.90 3.70 -27.13
CA TRP A 511 -11.60 3.10 -26.00
C TRP A 511 -11.15 3.66 -24.65
N GLY A 512 -12.13 3.91 -23.78
CA GLY A 512 -11.97 3.92 -22.33
C GLY A 512 -11.67 2.51 -21.79
N VAL A 513 -11.63 2.36 -20.46
CA VAL A 513 -11.17 1.11 -19.85
C VAL A 513 -12.32 0.10 -19.76
N TRP A 514 -12.16 -1.08 -20.35
CA TRP A 514 -13.15 -2.18 -20.27
C TRP A 514 -12.93 -3.00 -18.99
N GLU A 515 -14.01 -3.52 -18.39
CA GLU A 515 -13.94 -4.32 -17.15
C GLU A 515 -13.00 -5.54 -17.22
N ASP A 516 -12.96 -6.24 -18.36
CA ASP A 516 -12.06 -7.40 -18.55
C ASP A 516 -10.67 -7.02 -19.05
N ALA A 517 -10.52 -5.83 -19.65
CA ALA A 517 -9.22 -5.39 -20.15
C ALA A 517 -8.23 -5.15 -19.01
N VAL A 518 -8.72 -4.91 -17.79
CA VAL A 518 -7.89 -4.81 -16.58
C VAL A 518 -7.12 -6.12 -16.30
N ASN A 519 -7.68 -7.28 -16.68
CA ASN A 519 -7.00 -8.57 -16.56
C ASN A 519 -5.80 -8.70 -17.52
N THR A 520 -5.72 -7.87 -18.56
CA THR A 520 -4.57 -7.82 -19.49
C THR A 520 -3.39 -7.04 -18.90
N TRP A 521 -3.67 -6.04 -18.05
CA TRP A 521 -2.62 -5.29 -17.34
C TRP A 521 -1.94 -6.14 -16.26
N ARG A 522 -2.57 -7.27 -15.89
CA ARG A 522 -1.99 -8.34 -15.05
C ARG A 522 -0.71 -8.95 -15.64
N ASN A 523 -0.54 -8.91 -16.97
CA ASN A 523 0.67 -9.39 -17.64
C ASN A 523 1.80 -8.35 -17.70
N LEU A 524 1.62 -7.16 -17.11
CA LEU A 524 2.55 -6.03 -17.14
C LEU A 524 3.19 -5.74 -15.77
N GLY A 525 3.15 -6.70 -14.85
CA GLY A 525 3.81 -6.60 -13.55
C GLY A 525 2.94 -5.99 -12.43
N ASP A 526 1.75 -5.48 -12.73
CA ASP A 526 0.75 -5.03 -11.75
C ASP A 526 -0.07 -6.26 -11.31
N THR A 527 0.15 -6.74 -10.07
CA THR A 527 -0.38 -8.04 -9.60
C THR A 527 -1.77 -7.95 -8.96
N ASP A 528 -2.28 -6.74 -8.72
CA ASP A 528 -3.59 -6.50 -8.09
C ASP A 528 -4.56 -5.80 -9.07
N VAL A 529 -5.37 -6.63 -9.74
CA VAL A 529 -6.42 -6.19 -10.68
C VAL A 529 -7.40 -5.23 -10.00
N GLU A 530 -7.71 -5.40 -8.71
CA GLU A 530 -8.71 -4.56 -8.03
C GLU A 530 -8.12 -3.20 -7.63
N ALA A 531 -6.84 -3.13 -7.24
CA ALA A 531 -6.14 -1.86 -7.05
C ALA A 531 -6.04 -1.08 -8.37
N THR A 532 -5.77 -1.77 -9.48
CA THR A 532 -5.79 -1.18 -10.82
C THR A 532 -7.19 -0.65 -11.19
N ARG A 533 -8.26 -1.40 -10.89
CA ARG A 533 -9.66 -0.98 -11.09
C ARG A 533 -10.00 0.27 -10.27
N GLU A 534 -9.61 0.28 -9.00
CA GLU A 534 -9.84 1.40 -8.10
C GLU A 534 -9.04 2.65 -8.52
N ARG A 535 -7.79 2.48 -8.96
CA ARG A 535 -6.97 3.57 -9.54
C ARG A 535 -7.65 4.23 -10.73
N VAL A 536 -8.17 3.43 -11.67
CA VAL A 536 -8.90 3.92 -12.86
C VAL A 536 -10.19 4.65 -12.47
N ARG A 537 -10.96 4.11 -11.51
CA ARG A 537 -12.16 4.78 -10.97
C ARG A 537 -11.84 6.10 -10.25
N ARG A 538 -10.74 6.17 -9.52
CA ARG A 538 -10.29 7.41 -8.83
C ARG A 538 -9.88 8.51 -9.80
N GLN A 539 -9.39 8.15 -10.98
CA GLN A 539 -9.12 9.10 -12.07
C GLN A 539 -10.39 9.65 -12.73
N GLY A 540 -11.58 9.23 -12.29
CA GLY A 540 -12.86 9.63 -12.89
C GLY A 540 -13.21 8.88 -14.17
N LEU A 541 -12.64 7.69 -14.37
CA LEU A 541 -12.92 6.82 -15.52
C LEU A 541 -13.56 5.51 -15.03
N PRO A 542 -14.90 5.42 -14.95
CA PRO A 542 -15.57 4.15 -14.67
C PRO A 542 -15.21 3.05 -15.68
N LEU A 543 -15.22 1.80 -15.23
CA LEU A 543 -14.97 0.65 -16.10
C LEU A 543 -16.21 0.35 -16.94
N MET A 544 -16.02 0.26 -18.25
CA MET A 544 -17.10 -0.01 -19.19
C MET A 544 -17.39 -1.51 -19.27
N ARG A 545 -18.68 -1.85 -19.15
CA ARG A 545 -19.15 -3.22 -19.39
C ARG A 545 -18.90 -3.62 -20.84
N PRO A 546 -18.40 -4.84 -21.10
CA PRO A 546 -18.10 -5.31 -22.46
C PRO A 546 -19.29 -5.24 -23.40
N GLU A 547 -20.50 -5.55 -22.93
CA GLU A 547 -21.73 -5.55 -23.73
C GLU A 547 -22.06 -4.13 -24.21
N SER A 548 -21.93 -3.14 -23.33
CA SER A 548 -22.12 -1.72 -23.67
C SER A 548 -21.04 -1.22 -24.63
N ALA A 549 -19.79 -1.66 -24.46
CA ALA A 549 -18.71 -1.29 -25.37
C ALA A 549 -18.88 -1.94 -26.76
N LEU A 550 -19.33 -3.19 -26.85
CA LEU A 550 -19.69 -3.84 -28.11
C LEU A 550 -20.85 -3.13 -28.83
N ALA A 551 -21.88 -2.69 -28.08
CA ALA A 551 -22.95 -1.88 -28.63
C ALA A 551 -22.44 -0.54 -29.20
N ALA A 552 -21.45 0.09 -28.53
CA ALA A 552 -20.81 1.30 -29.03
C ALA A 552 -20.02 1.05 -30.33
N LEU A 553 -19.36 -0.10 -30.44
CA LEU A 553 -18.64 -0.51 -31.67
C LEU A 553 -19.63 -0.69 -32.83
N GLU A 554 -20.71 -1.43 -32.62
CA GLU A 554 -21.75 -1.63 -33.64
C GLU A 554 -22.32 -0.28 -34.08
N GLN A 555 -22.64 0.58 -33.13
CA GLN A 555 -23.15 1.91 -33.42
C GLN A 555 -22.15 2.74 -34.24
N ALA A 556 -20.84 2.67 -33.94
CA ALA A 556 -19.82 3.34 -34.73
C ALA A 556 -19.75 2.84 -36.18
N LEU A 557 -19.92 1.53 -36.38
CA LEU A 557 -19.93 0.90 -37.71
C LEU A 557 -21.22 1.19 -38.50
N GLU A 558 -22.36 1.27 -37.82
CA GLU A 558 -23.67 1.59 -38.41
C GLU A 558 -23.82 3.05 -38.82
N HIS A 559 -23.15 3.96 -38.10
CA HIS A 559 -23.10 5.39 -38.42
C HIS A 559 -21.91 5.78 -39.30
N ASP A 560 -21.09 4.80 -39.67
CA ASP A 560 -19.91 4.98 -40.52
C ASP A 560 -18.93 6.02 -39.97
N ASP A 561 -18.58 5.91 -38.68
CA ASP A 561 -17.64 6.81 -38.02
C ASP A 561 -16.18 6.50 -38.36
N ALA A 562 -15.41 7.48 -38.82
CA ALA A 562 -13.98 7.31 -39.09
C ALA A 562 -13.18 7.15 -37.81
N PHE A 563 -13.53 7.99 -36.84
CA PHE A 563 -12.91 8.04 -35.54
C PHE A 563 -13.95 8.46 -34.51
N VAL A 564 -14.02 7.72 -33.40
CA VAL A 564 -14.83 8.09 -32.23
C VAL A 564 -14.11 7.67 -30.96
N ALA A 565 -14.07 8.54 -29.95
CA ALA A 565 -13.64 8.18 -28.62
C ALA A 565 -14.86 7.74 -27.80
N VAL A 566 -14.76 6.62 -27.10
CA VAL A 566 -15.86 6.07 -26.29
C VAL A 566 -15.36 5.81 -24.88
N SER A 567 -15.85 6.56 -23.91
CA SER A 567 -15.51 6.39 -22.49
C SER A 567 -16.66 6.80 -21.59
N ASP A 568 -16.91 6.02 -20.55
CA ASP A 568 -17.65 6.53 -19.40
C ASP A 568 -16.74 7.47 -18.59
N ILE A 569 -17.26 8.62 -18.15
CA ILE A 569 -16.48 9.65 -17.48
C ILE A 569 -17.29 10.23 -16.32
N ASP A 570 -16.75 10.13 -15.11
CA ASP A 570 -17.20 10.89 -13.95
C ASP A 570 -16.55 12.28 -13.99
N TRP A 571 -17.29 13.26 -14.53
CA TRP A 571 -16.80 14.62 -14.73
C TRP A 571 -16.43 15.36 -13.43
N GLU A 572 -17.05 15.00 -12.31
CA GLU A 572 -16.78 15.64 -11.02
C GLU A 572 -15.39 15.25 -10.50
N ARG A 573 -14.94 14.03 -10.81
CA ARG A 573 -13.60 13.54 -10.46
C ARG A 573 -12.57 13.83 -11.54
N PHE A 574 -12.93 13.65 -12.81
CA PHE A 574 -12.00 13.74 -13.93
C PHE A 574 -11.48 15.16 -14.15
N VAL A 575 -12.34 16.19 -14.12
CA VAL A 575 -11.94 17.57 -14.45
C VAL A 575 -10.93 18.17 -13.46
N PRO A 576 -11.15 18.10 -12.13
CA PRO A 576 -10.20 18.64 -11.18
C PRO A 576 -8.83 17.97 -11.27
N LEU A 577 -8.79 16.64 -11.44
CA LEU A 577 -7.54 15.87 -11.57
C LEU A 577 -6.82 16.17 -12.88
N PHE A 578 -7.53 16.15 -14.01
CA PHE A 578 -6.96 16.36 -15.34
C PHE A 578 -6.41 17.78 -15.53
N THR A 579 -6.96 18.77 -14.81
CA THR A 579 -6.53 20.17 -14.87
C THR A 579 -5.70 20.64 -13.67
N ALA A 580 -5.32 19.74 -12.76
CA ALA A 580 -4.65 20.08 -11.51
C ALA A 580 -3.28 20.75 -11.72
N MET A 581 -2.45 20.18 -12.60
CA MET A 581 -1.09 20.65 -12.87
C MET A 581 -1.02 21.71 -13.98
N ARG A 582 -2.00 21.71 -14.91
CA ARG A 582 -2.14 22.73 -15.94
C ARG A 582 -3.61 22.94 -16.31
N PRO A 583 -4.06 24.18 -16.56
CA PRO A 583 -5.37 24.40 -17.17
C PRO A 583 -5.44 23.70 -18.54
N SER A 584 -6.48 22.90 -18.77
CA SER A 584 -6.73 22.31 -20.08
C SER A 584 -7.95 22.94 -20.73
N ARG A 585 -7.74 23.68 -21.83
CA ARG A 585 -8.83 24.24 -22.64
C ARG A 585 -9.53 23.21 -23.52
N LEU A 586 -9.01 21.98 -23.57
CA LEU A 586 -9.59 20.88 -24.34
C LEU A 586 -11.05 20.59 -23.93
N LEU A 587 -11.34 20.61 -22.62
CA LEU A 587 -12.66 20.28 -22.06
C LEU A 587 -13.63 21.47 -22.06
N ALA A 588 -13.18 22.63 -22.53
CA ALA A 588 -13.88 23.90 -22.34
C ALA A 588 -15.19 24.04 -23.11
N GLU A 589 -15.64 23.06 -23.91
CA GLU A 589 -16.94 23.07 -24.60
C GLU A 589 -17.95 22.04 -24.07
N LEU A 590 -17.55 21.21 -23.11
CA LEU A 590 -18.43 20.19 -22.55
C LEU A 590 -19.28 20.78 -21.42
N PRO A 591 -20.63 20.70 -21.48
CA PRO A 591 -21.50 21.26 -20.45
C PRO A 591 -21.21 20.74 -19.04
N ALA A 592 -21.00 19.42 -18.92
CA ALA A 592 -20.67 18.78 -17.64
C ALA A 592 -19.36 19.32 -17.06
N ALA A 593 -18.29 19.41 -17.87
CA ALA A 593 -17.00 19.91 -17.45
C ALA A 593 -17.00 21.41 -17.10
N ARG A 594 -17.69 22.25 -17.90
CA ARG A 594 -17.87 23.68 -17.61
C ARG A 594 -18.53 23.90 -16.26
N SER A 595 -19.60 23.15 -15.99
CA SER A 595 -20.34 23.27 -14.73
C SER A 595 -19.45 23.00 -13.51
N VAL A 596 -18.51 22.04 -13.62
CA VAL A 596 -17.53 21.74 -12.58
C VAL A 596 -16.49 22.86 -12.44
N SER A 597 -15.92 23.35 -13.54
CA SER A 597 -14.94 24.44 -13.53
C SER A 597 -15.50 25.77 -13.00
N GLU A 598 -16.75 26.10 -13.33
CA GLU A 598 -17.44 27.33 -12.87
C GLU A 598 -17.74 27.28 -11.36
N ARG A 599 -18.04 26.10 -10.81
CA ARG A 599 -18.20 25.91 -9.35
C ARG A 599 -16.89 26.08 -8.60
N SER A 600 -15.76 25.67 -9.18
CA SER A 600 -14.43 25.72 -8.55
C SER A 600 -13.73 27.09 -8.59
N THR A 601 -14.24 28.08 -9.35
CA THR A 601 -13.58 29.37 -9.62
C THR A 601 -14.06 30.54 -8.74
N THR A 602 -14.77 30.28 -7.63
CA THR A 602 -15.35 31.31 -6.74
C THR A 602 -14.41 31.85 -5.63
N VAL A 603 -13.09 31.88 -5.83
CA VAL A 603 -12.11 32.56 -4.94
C VAL A 603 -11.35 33.66 -5.72
N PRO A 604 -11.16 34.89 -5.19
CA PRO A 604 -10.73 36.04 -6.00
C PRO A 604 -9.23 36.00 -6.35
N ALA A 605 -8.91 36.13 -7.64
CA ALA A 605 -7.56 36.32 -8.14
C ALA A 605 -7.12 37.80 -8.01
N HIS A 606 -6.01 38.05 -7.29
CA HIS A 606 -5.32 39.33 -7.29
C HIS A 606 -3.91 39.21 -7.89
N ALA A 607 -3.68 40.07 -8.89
CA ALA A 607 -2.42 40.63 -9.37
C ALA A 607 -1.47 39.73 -10.20
N GLU A 608 -1.68 39.79 -11.53
CA GLU A 608 -0.62 39.69 -12.54
C GLU A 608 0.33 40.91 -12.45
N GLY A 609 1.65 40.68 -12.56
CA GLY A 609 2.60 41.76 -12.80
C GLY A 609 4.08 41.41 -12.55
N GLN A 610 4.88 41.53 -13.62
CA GLN A 610 6.34 41.66 -13.70
C GLN A 610 7.21 40.40 -13.83
N VAL A 611 7.68 40.22 -15.07
CA VAL A 611 8.87 39.44 -15.45
C VAL A 611 10.10 40.36 -15.31
N GLY A 612 11.08 39.95 -14.51
CA GLY A 612 12.39 40.59 -14.35
C GLY A 612 13.38 39.63 -13.69
N GLU A 613 14.60 39.58 -14.22
CA GLU A 613 15.81 38.79 -13.87
C GLU A 613 15.82 38.09 -12.49
N GLY A 614 16.13 36.78 -12.47
CA GLY A 614 16.27 35.99 -11.24
C GLY A 614 17.67 35.37 -11.03
N PRO A 615 18.23 35.34 -9.80
CA PRO A 615 19.64 35.05 -9.49
C PRO A 615 19.95 33.54 -9.31
N VAL A 616 21.24 33.20 -9.17
CA VAL A 616 21.77 31.85 -8.87
C VAL A 616 20.94 31.13 -7.77
N PRO A 617 20.48 29.88 -8.00
CA PRO A 617 19.74 29.07 -7.04
C PRO A 617 20.42 29.04 -5.65
N GLY A 618 19.74 29.45 -4.58
CA GLY A 618 20.24 29.38 -3.20
C GLY A 618 20.96 30.60 -2.62
N ALA A 619 21.50 31.49 -3.45
CA ALA A 619 22.37 32.59 -2.99
C ALA A 619 21.61 33.78 -2.37
N GLU A 620 20.34 33.97 -2.71
CA GLU A 620 19.50 35.05 -2.20
C GLU A 620 18.92 34.72 -0.83
N LEU A 621 18.39 33.50 -0.67
CA LEU A 621 17.84 33.03 0.61
C LEU A 621 18.92 32.96 1.69
N ARG A 622 20.15 32.52 1.35
CA ARG A 622 21.27 32.48 2.30
C ARG A 622 21.70 33.88 2.76
N ARG A 623 21.71 34.85 1.86
CA ARG A 623 22.01 36.27 2.15
C ARG A 623 20.92 36.94 2.98
N GLN A 624 19.66 36.52 2.84
CA GLN A 624 18.53 36.99 3.64
C GLN A 624 18.53 36.38 5.06
N LEU A 625 19.10 35.19 5.22
CA LEU A 625 19.21 34.50 6.52
C LEU A 625 20.46 34.92 7.31
N ASP A 626 21.52 35.39 6.63
CA ASP A 626 22.74 35.91 7.25
C ASP A 626 22.43 37.15 8.12
N GLY A 627 22.75 37.05 9.41
CA GLY A 627 22.57 38.13 10.39
C GLY A 627 21.18 38.19 11.06
N LEU A 628 20.26 37.29 10.73
CA LEU A 628 18.98 37.16 11.43
C LEU A 628 19.10 36.38 12.74
N SER A 629 18.22 36.69 13.70
CA SER A 629 18.07 35.88 14.90
C SER A 629 17.51 34.48 14.54
N PRO A 630 17.74 33.43 15.35
CA PRO A 630 17.22 32.09 15.05
C PRO A 630 15.70 32.03 14.86
N ALA A 631 14.96 32.89 15.57
CA ALA A 631 13.50 32.99 15.47
C ALA A 631 13.04 33.71 14.20
N ASP A 632 13.77 34.76 13.78
CA ASP A 632 13.46 35.49 12.54
C ASP A 632 13.81 34.67 11.28
N ALA A 633 14.93 33.93 11.31
CA ALA A 633 15.31 33.00 10.25
C ALA A 633 14.28 31.88 10.08
N GLU A 634 13.73 31.35 11.17
CA GLU A 634 12.70 30.32 11.16
C GLU A 634 11.38 30.83 10.56
N ARG A 635 10.99 32.08 10.90
CA ARG A 635 9.80 32.72 10.32
C ARG A 635 9.92 32.92 8.81
N VAL A 636 11.05 33.43 8.34
CA VAL A 636 11.31 33.65 6.90
C VAL A 636 11.31 32.33 6.13
N LEU A 637 11.94 31.28 6.68
CA LEU A 637 11.93 29.96 6.06
C LEU A 637 10.53 29.33 6.06
N LEU A 638 9.72 29.55 7.10
CA LEU A 638 8.36 29.02 7.18
C LEU A 638 7.41 29.68 6.19
N GLU A 639 7.47 31.00 6.05
CA GLU A 639 6.75 31.73 5.01
C GLU A 639 7.14 31.21 3.62
N ARG A 640 8.41 30.83 3.43
CA ARG A 640 8.90 30.29 2.16
C ARG A 640 8.46 28.86 1.87
N VAL A 641 8.59 27.96 2.85
CA VAL A 641 8.14 26.56 2.74
C VAL A 641 6.63 26.50 2.58
N ASP A 642 5.85 27.33 3.30
CA ASP A 642 4.41 27.47 3.11
C ASP A 642 4.09 27.92 1.68
N SER A 643 4.68 29.03 1.21
CA SER A 643 4.48 29.53 -0.15
C SER A 643 4.77 28.48 -1.22
N LEU A 644 5.89 27.76 -1.09
CA LEU A 644 6.23 26.67 -2.00
C LEU A 644 5.26 25.50 -1.92
N ALA A 645 4.86 25.10 -0.71
CA ALA A 645 3.96 23.98 -0.50
C ALA A 645 2.56 24.25 -1.08
N ARG A 646 2.02 25.46 -0.86
CA ARG A 646 0.76 25.92 -1.47
C ARG A 646 0.80 25.88 -2.99
N THR A 647 1.94 26.29 -3.54
CA THR A 647 2.15 26.35 -4.99
C THR A 647 2.15 24.95 -5.60
N VAL A 648 2.74 23.96 -4.91
CA VAL A 648 2.73 22.56 -5.37
C VAL A 648 1.34 21.92 -5.21
N LEU A 649 0.57 22.33 -4.19
CA LEU A 649 -0.79 21.82 -3.93
C LEU A 649 -1.91 22.55 -4.70
N GLY A 650 -1.57 23.56 -5.51
CA GLY A 650 -2.54 24.33 -6.28
C GLY A 650 -3.51 25.18 -5.43
N HIS A 651 -3.19 25.46 -4.15
CA HIS A 651 -4.03 26.28 -3.27
C HIS A 651 -3.81 27.78 -3.54
N GLY A 652 -4.71 28.41 -4.31
CA GLY A 652 -4.65 29.83 -4.69
C GLY A 652 -5.24 30.84 -3.69
N GLY A 653 -5.70 30.42 -2.49
CA GLY A 653 -6.26 31.32 -1.48
C GLY A 653 -5.20 32.08 -0.65
N THR A 654 -5.63 33.00 0.22
CA THR A 654 -4.78 33.71 1.21
C THR A 654 -4.63 32.98 2.56
N GLU A 655 -5.32 31.85 2.75
CA GLU A 655 -5.30 31.05 3.98
C GLU A 655 -4.00 30.27 4.12
N THR A 656 -3.04 30.74 4.92
CA THR A 656 -1.75 30.08 5.25
C THR A 656 -1.94 28.59 5.57
N LEU A 657 -1.10 27.70 5.01
CA LEU A 657 -1.19 26.28 5.38
C LEU A 657 -0.82 26.19 6.85
N SER A 658 -1.55 25.38 7.59
CA SER A 658 -1.18 25.12 8.98
C SER A 658 0.27 24.59 8.99
N PRO A 659 1.22 25.28 9.65
CA PRO A 659 2.62 24.87 9.68
C PRO A 659 2.86 23.48 10.29
N ASP A 660 1.83 22.98 10.97
CA ASP A 660 1.80 21.74 11.75
C ASP A 660 1.04 20.60 11.07
N ARG A 661 0.43 20.83 9.89
CA ARG A 661 -0.34 19.82 9.15
C ARG A 661 0.54 19.08 8.13
N ALA A 662 0.18 17.83 7.83
CA ALA A 662 1.01 16.90 7.05
C ALA A 662 1.06 17.37 5.63
N PHE A 663 2.20 17.20 4.97
CA PHE A 663 2.24 17.36 3.54
C PHE A 663 1.18 16.45 2.87
N LYS A 664 1.02 15.17 3.22
CA LYS A 664 -0.04 14.35 2.59
C LYS A 664 -1.47 14.81 2.88
N ASP A 665 -1.78 15.18 4.12
CA ASP A 665 -3.11 15.69 4.47
C ASP A 665 -3.42 17.04 3.83
N LEU A 666 -2.37 17.73 3.36
CA LEU A 666 -2.44 18.91 2.53
C LEU A 666 -2.50 18.56 1.02
N GLY A 667 -2.34 17.28 0.65
CA GLY A 667 -2.47 16.77 -0.72
C GLY A 667 -1.16 16.27 -1.35
N PHE A 668 -0.08 16.10 -0.57
CA PHE A 668 1.20 15.61 -1.10
C PHE A 668 1.28 14.07 -1.22
N GLU A 669 1.45 13.57 -2.45
CA GLU A 669 1.84 12.19 -2.79
C GLU A 669 3.28 12.15 -3.37
N SER A 670 3.84 10.96 -3.65
CA SER A 670 5.25 10.76 -4.06
C SER A 670 5.72 11.70 -5.19
N LEU A 671 4.85 12.06 -6.13
CA LEU A 671 5.17 12.98 -7.22
C LEU A 671 5.27 14.45 -6.74
N THR A 672 4.30 14.92 -5.97
CA THR A 672 4.29 16.28 -5.38
C THR A 672 5.35 16.46 -4.28
N ALA A 673 5.69 15.40 -3.54
CA ALA A 673 6.78 15.39 -2.55
C ALA A 673 8.14 15.60 -3.23
N VAL A 674 8.33 14.95 -4.38
CA VAL A 674 9.48 15.15 -5.26
C VAL A 674 9.49 16.58 -5.82
N GLU A 675 8.34 17.14 -6.18
CA GLU A 675 8.24 18.50 -6.69
C GLU A 675 8.57 19.58 -5.63
N LEU A 676 8.05 19.47 -4.41
CA LEU A 676 8.41 20.35 -3.30
C LEU A 676 9.90 20.26 -3.00
N ARG A 677 10.47 19.05 -2.96
CA ARG A 677 11.93 18.85 -2.82
C ARG A 677 12.72 19.51 -3.96
N ASN A 678 12.27 19.38 -5.20
CA ASN A 678 12.94 19.98 -6.37
C ASN A 678 12.87 21.53 -6.33
N ARG A 679 11.78 22.10 -5.82
CA ARG A 679 11.63 23.54 -5.63
C ARG A 679 12.51 24.04 -4.47
N LEU A 680 12.59 23.29 -3.37
CA LEU A 680 13.48 23.61 -2.25
C LEU A 680 14.96 23.53 -2.65
N ASN A 681 15.38 22.51 -3.38
CA ASN A 681 16.76 22.43 -3.92
C ASN A 681 17.08 23.67 -4.78
N ARG A 682 16.12 24.15 -5.56
CA ARG A 682 16.26 25.34 -6.41
C ARG A 682 16.33 26.65 -5.62
N GLU A 683 15.60 26.77 -4.51
CA GLU A 683 15.61 27.99 -3.72
C GLU A 683 16.71 28.04 -2.66
N THR A 684 17.19 26.89 -2.19
CA THR A 684 18.18 26.76 -1.12
C THR A 684 19.58 26.45 -1.64
N GLY A 685 19.71 25.91 -2.85
CA GLY A 685 20.98 25.44 -3.41
C GLY A 685 21.52 24.16 -2.75
N LEU A 686 20.75 23.52 -1.87
CA LEU A 686 21.11 22.28 -1.18
C LEU A 686 20.82 21.04 -2.06
N ARG A 687 21.53 19.94 -1.76
CA ARG A 687 21.20 18.60 -2.29
C ARG A 687 20.39 17.85 -1.25
N LEU A 688 19.06 17.97 -1.30
CA LEU A 688 18.15 17.30 -0.37
C LEU A 688 17.72 15.92 -0.91
N PRO A 689 17.67 14.87 -0.06
CA PRO A 689 17.29 13.51 -0.46
C PRO A 689 15.82 13.40 -0.90
N ALA A 690 15.50 12.40 -1.70
CA ALA A 690 14.15 12.20 -2.25
C ALA A 690 13.11 11.87 -1.16
N THR A 691 13.54 11.32 -0.02
CA THR A 691 12.71 11.03 1.15
C THR A 691 12.42 12.26 2.01
N LEU A 692 12.98 13.45 1.72
CA LEU A 692 12.91 14.62 2.60
C LEU A 692 11.51 14.99 3.09
N VAL A 693 10.51 15.01 2.20
CA VAL A 693 9.12 15.34 2.55
C VAL A 693 8.46 14.20 3.35
N PHE A 694 8.93 12.96 3.17
CA PHE A 694 8.52 11.81 3.97
C PHE A 694 9.17 11.84 5.35
N ASP A 695 10.42 12.29 5.43
CA ASP A 695 11.23 12.39 6.64
C ASP A 695 10.80 13.58 7.52
N ARG A 696 10.50 14.72 6.88
CA ARG A 696 10.12 16.00 7.51
C ARG A 696 8.74 16.42 7.04
N PRO A 697 7.68 15.82 7.60
CA PRO A 697 6.42 15.76 6.90
C PRO A 697 5.48 16.94 7.20
N THR A 698 5.90 17.90 8.03
CA THR A 698 5.23 19.19 8.20
C THR A 698 6.11 20.34 7.70
N PRO A 699 5.51 21.46 7.26
CA PRO A 699 6.24 22.68 6.92
C PRO A 699 7.22 23.12 8.02
N ARG A 700 6.82 23.07 9.29
CA ARG A 700 7.69 23.45 10.42
C ARG A 700 8.88 22.51 10.60
N ALA A 701 8.66 21.18 10.51
CA ALA A 701 9.75 20.20 10.65
C ALA A 701 10.79 20.32 9.53
N LEU A 702 10.32 20.59 8.31
CA LEU A 702 11.16 20.81 7.14
C LEU A 702 12.00 22.11 7.27
N VAL A 703 11.40 23.20 7.75
CA VAL A 703 12.09 24.47 8.03
C VAL A 703 13.22 24.31 9.04
N GLY A 704 12.96 23.60 10.14
CA GLY A 704 13.97 23.35 11.17
C GLY A 704 15.22 22.67 10.59
N HIS A 705 15.02 21.68 9.71
CA HIS A 705 16.11 20.96 9.04
C HIS A 705 16.83 21.82 7.99
N LEU A 706 16.10 22.60 7.18
CA LEU A 706 16.70 23.52 6.21
C LEU A 706 17.57 24.58 6.89
N ARG A 707 17.17 25.06 8.07
CA ARG A 707 17.96 26.01 8.87
C ARG A 707 19.31 25.42 9.28
N GLU A 708 19.32 24.19 9.78
CA GLU A 708 20.57 23.50 10.18
C GLU A 708 21.54 23.33 9.00
N LEU A 709 21.01 23.01 7.81
CA LEU A 709 21.81 22.84 6.60
C LEU A 709 22.30 24.16 5.98
N LEU A 710 21.51 25.23 6.08
CA LEU A 710 21.84 26.54 5.49
C LEU A 710 22.76 27.39 6.38
N LEU A 711 22.61 27.27 7.70
CA LEU A 711 23.35 28.04 8.72
C LEU A 711 24.10 27.11 9.70
N PRO A 712 25.11 26.34 9.25
CA PRO A 712 25.90 25.51 10.14
C PRO A 712 26.66 26.39 11.15
N ARG A 713 26.47 26.13 12.45
CA ARG A 713 27.19 26.86 13.52
C ARG A 713 28.67 26.46 13.54
N PRO A 714 29.61 27.40 13.79
CA PRO A 714 30.99 27.03 14.09
C PRO A 714 31.06 26.22 15.39
N GLU A 715 31.93 25.21 15.40
CA GLU A 715 32.06 24.11 16.37
C GLU A 715 32.52 24.51 17.79
N LYS A 716 32.16 25.70 18.30
CA LYS A 716 32.62 26.19 19.62
C LYS A 716 31.54 26.69 20.59
N GLU A 717 30.27 26.48 20.29
CA GLU A 717 29.17 26.78 21.24
C GLU A 717 28.14 25.64 21.31
N ALA A 718 28.61 24.39 21.36
CA ALA A 718 27.78 23.20 21.60
C ALA A 718 27.43 22.98 23.09
N THR A 719 27.41 24.05 23.88
CA THR A 719 26.95 24.03 25.29
C THR A 719 26.13 25.28 25.55
N GLY A 720 24.91 25.33 25.04
CA GLY A 720 24.01 26.44 25.31
C GLY A 720 22.75 26.39 24.47
N ASP A 721 21.63 26.20 25.16
CA ASP A 721 20.27 26.47 24.68
C ASP A 721 19.54 25.34 23.93
N HIS A 722 19.36 24.19 24.60
CA HIS A 722 18.13 23.41 24.47
C HIS A 722 17.10 23.96 25.44
N ARG A 723 16.19 24.82 24.96
CA ARG A 723 14.99 25.21 25.71
C ARG A 723 14.08 23.99 25.85
N SER A 724 14.29 23.30 26.98
CA SER A 724 13.35 22.52 27.77
C SER A 724 11.90 22.59 27.27
N LEU A 725 11.50 21.62 26.44
CA LEU A 725 10.16 21.06 26.58
C LEU A 725 10.15 20.41 27.95
N THR A 726 9.33 20.94 28.84
CA THR A 726 9.12 20.46 30.20
C THR A 726 8.75 18.98 30.18
N ALA A 727 9.75 18.13 30.25
CA ALA A 727 9.66 16.88 30.96
C ALA A 727 9.14 17.23 32.36
N HIS A 728 8.09 16.56 32.81
CA HIS A 728 7.88 16.42 34.24
C HIS A 728 9.20 15.94 34.83
N GLN A 729 9.90 16.82 35.57
CA GLN A 729 11.09 16.45 36.32
C GLN A 729 10.66 15.47 37.43
N GLY A 730 10.57 14.19 37.08
CA GLY A 730 11.11 13.17 37.95
C GLY A 730 12.63 13.33 37.92
N ARG A 731 13.27 13.29 39.08
CA ARG A 731 14.75 13.27 39.20
C ARG A 731 15.33 12.19 38.26
N PRO A 732 16.60 12.30 37.81
CA PRO A 732 17.30 11.13 37.29
C PRO A 732 17.10 10.00 38.30
N GLY A 733 16.36 8.96 37.88
CA GLY A 733 15.85 7.94 38.80
C GLY A 733 17.04 7.29 39.49
N ASP A 734 16.97 7.21 40.82
CA ASP A 734 17.71 6.19 41.54
C ASP A 734 17.40 4.83 40.90
N ASP A 735 18.34 3.87 40.95
CA ASP A 735 18.10 2.48 40.52
C ASP A 735 16.80 1.90 41.11
N GLU A 736 16.30 2.47 42.21
CA GLU A 736 15.06 2.10 42.90
C GLU A 736 13.76 2.42 42.14
N ASP A 737 13.76 3.38 41.21
CA ASP A 737 12.59 3.83 40.43
C ASP A 737 12.46 3.13 39.05
N ALA A 738 13.41 2.24 38.72
CA ALA A 738 13.33 1.40 37.52
C ALA A 738 12.13 0.43 37.59
N ILE A 739 11.61 -0.02 36.45
CA ILE A 739 10.45 -0.93 36.41
C ILE A 739 10.94 -2.36 36.20
N ALA A 740 10.59 -3.26 37.11
CA ALA A 740 10.90 -4.68 37.03
C ALA A 740 9.77 -5.45 36.34
N ILE A 741 10.13 -6.36 35.42
CA ILE A 741 9.23 -7.41 34.95
C ILE A 741 9.36 -8.57 35.93
N VAL A 742 8.30 -8.90 36.66
CA VAL A 742 8.31 -9.94 37.72
C VAL A 742 7.58 -11.22 37.33
N GLY A 743 6.78 -11.18 36.26
CA GLY A 743 6.10 -12.35 35.71
C GLY A 743 5.74 -12.12 34.25
N MET A 744 5.59 -13.21 33.50
CA MET A 744 5.12 -13.16 32.11
C MET A 744 4.40 -14.45 31.72
N ALA A 745 3.41 -14.34 30.85
CA ALA A 745 2.67 -15.48 30.30
C ALA A 745 2.21 -15.16 28.87
N CYS A 746 2.16 -16.17 28.00
CA CYS A 746 1.81 -15.95 26.60
C CYS A 746 1.12 -17.15 25.95
N ARG A 747 0.49 -16.87 24.81
CA ARG A 747 -0.01 -17.80 23.80
C ARG A 747 0.41 -17.29 22.43
N PHE A 748 1.20 -18.06 21.68
CA PHE A 748 1.65 -17.70 20.34
C PHE A 748 1.51 -18.87 19.36
N PRO A 749 1.57 -18.62 18.05
CA PRO A 749 1.53 -19.66 17.02
C PRO A 749 2.62 -20.72 17.21
N GLY A 750 2.41 -21.91 16.61
CA GLY A 750 3.36 -23.02 16.71
C GLY A 750 3.19 -23.87 17.98
N GLY A 751 2.03 -23.76 18.65
CA GLY A 751 1.75 -24.49 19.90
C GLY A 751 2.43 -23.87 21.12
N VAL A 752 2.82 -22.60 21.04
CA VAL A 752 3.43 -21.88 22.15
C VAL A 752 2.36 -21.50 23.17
N ASP A 753 2.43 -22.12 24.34
CA ASP A 753 1.52 -21.90 25.47
C ASP A 753 2.20 -21.29 26.71
N SER A 754 3.49 -20.96 26.59
CA SER A 754 4.33 -20.57 27.72
C SER A 754 5.60 -19.86 27.24
N PRO A 755 6.24 -19.02 28.07
CA PRO A 755 7.54 -18.44 27.74
C PRO A 755 8.61 -19.49 27.44
N GLU A 756 8.56 -20.65 28.10
CA GLU A 756 9.48 -21.77 27.90
C GLU A 756 9.29 -22.43 26.51
N SER A 757 8.04 -22.63 26.07
CA SER A 757 7.76 -23.12 24.71
C SER A 757 8.09 -22.08 23.63
N LEU A 758 7.93 -20.78 23.92
CA LEU A 758 8.40 -19.71 23.05
C LEU A 758 9.92 -19.76 22.87
N TRP A 759 10.67 -19.93 23.98
CA TRP A 759 12.12 -20.08 23.90
C TRP A 759 12.54 -21.30 23.10
N ARG A 760 11.87 -22.45 23.29
CA ARG A 760 12.13 -23.66 22.50
C ARG A 760 11.96 -23.41 21.00
N LEU A 761 10.83 -22.79 20.60
CA LEU A 761 10.59 -22.41 19.20
C LEU A 761 11.71 -21.52 18.64
N LEU A 762 12.17 -20.53 19.41
CA LEU A 762 13.22 -19.60 19.00
C LEU A 762 14.60 -20.25 18.89
N ALA A 763 14.97 -21.07 19.88
CA ALA A 763 16.25 -21.75 19.93
C ALA A 763 16.39 -22.81 18.82
N GLU A 764 15.28 -23.44 18.44
CA GLU A 764 15.23 -24.45 17.36
C GLU A 764 15.05 -23.82 15.97
N GLY A 765 14.85 -22.51 15.86
CA GLY A 765 14.63 -21.82 14.58
C GLY A 765 13.29 -22.17 13.92
N GLY A 766 12.24 -22.38 14.71
CA GLY A 766 10.93 -22.79 14.22
C GLY A 766 10.17 -21.69 13.46
N ASP A 767 9.45 -22.12 12.41
CA ASP A 767 8.51 -21.33 11.60
C ASP A 767 7.08 -21.80 11.89
N ALA A 768 6.26 -20.91 12.43
CA ALA A 768 4.91 -21.19 12.88
C ALA A 768 3.81 -20.76 11.89
N VAL A 769 4.16 -20.46 10.63
CA VAL A 769 3.19 -20.11 9.58
C VAL A 769 2.42 -21.35 9.11
N SER A 770 1.13 -21.40 9.43
CA SER A 770 0.22 -22.51 9.11
C SER A 770 -1.00 -22.06 8.29
N SER A 771 -1.81 -23.02 7.87
CA SER A 771 -3.18 -22.76 7.40
C SER A 771 -4.09 -22.44 8.59
N PRO A 772 -5.24 -21.77 8.36
CA PRO A 772 -6.18 -21.44 9.44
C PRO A 772 -6.80 -22.73 10.03
N PRO A 773 -7.07 -22.79 11.34
CA PRO A 773 -7.69 -23.96 11.96
C PRO A 773 -9.07 -24.25 11.35
N ALA A 774 -9.34 -25.51 11.00
CA ALA A 774 -10.60 -25.93 10.37
C ALA A 774 -11.86 -25.57 11.19
N ALA A 775 -11.72 -25.55 12.53
CA ALA A 775 -12.78 -25.19 13.45
C ALA A 775 -13.31 -23.74 13.28
N ARG A 776 -12.60 -22.87 12.54
CA ARG A 776 -13.03 -21.49 12.27
C ARG A 776 -14.14 -21.37 11.22
N GLY A 777 -14.42 -22.43 10.47
CA GLY A 777 -15.50 -22.44 9.47
C GLY A 777 -15.26 -21.54 8.26
N TRP A 778 -14.01 -21.10 8.01
CA TRP A 778 -13.68 -20.28 6.84
C TRP A 778 -13.85 -21.14 5.57
N ALA A 779 -14.86 -20.83 4.74
CA ALA A 779 -15.08 -21.52 3.46
C ALA A 779 -13.83 -21.41 2.58
N GLN A 780 -13.30 -22.54 2.11
CA GLN A 780 -12.05 -22.58 1.34
C GLN A 780 -12.18 -21.77 0.02
N GLY A 781 -11.39 -20.70 -0.08
CA GLY A 781 -10.81 -20.18 -1.32
C GLY A 781 -11.69 -19.52 -2.39
N ARG A 782 -13.02 -19.57 -2.32
CA ARG A 782 -13.89 -18.93 -3.36
C ARG A 782 -14.88 -17.89 -2.83
N ALA A 783 -15.28 -17.97 -1.56
CA ALA A 783 -16.32 -17.10 -1.01
C ALA A 783 -15.81 -15.69 -0.61
N PHE A 784 -14.50 -15.49 -0.49
CA PHE A 784 -13.92 -14.26 0.09
C PHE A 784 -13.15 -13.39 -0.91
N GLY A 785 -13.21 -13.68 -2.22
CA GLY A 785 -12.56 -12.86 -3.26
C GLY A 785 -11.03 -12.92 -3.26
N VAL A 786 -10.44 -14.00 -2.74
CA VAL A 786 -8.99 -14.25 -2.72
C VAL A 786 -8.72 -15.46 -3.62
N GLU A 787 -8.14 -15.26 -4.81
CA GLU A 787 -7.91 -16.32 -5.81
C GLU A 787 -6.76 -17.28 -5.45
N ASP A 788 -5.84 -16.88 -4.57
CA ASP A 788 -4.65 -17.66 -4.20
C ASP A 788 -4.81 -18.32 -2.81
N PRO A 789 -4.79 -19.67 -2.72
CA PRO A 789 -4.83 -20.40 -1.46
C PRO A 789 -3.71 -20.05 -0.47
N GLY A 790 -2.59 -19.51 -0.94
CA GLY A 790 -1.45 -19.09 -0.12
C GLY A 790 -1.74 -17.90 0.80
N VAL A 791 -2.68 -17.02 0.42
CA VAL A 791 -2.95 -15.74 1.11
C VAL A 791 -3.68 -15.90 2.44
N LEU A 792 -4.31 -17.06 2.70
CA LEU A 792 -4.95 -17.34 3.99
C LEU A 792 -4.01 -17.99 5.02
N ARG A 793 -2.73 -18.18 4.70
CA ARG A 793 -1.73 -18.68 5.66
C ARG A 793 -1.30 -17.57 6.61
N GLY A 794 -0.92 -17.96 7.82
CA GLY A 794 -0.49 -17.03 8.86
C GLY A 794 -0.13 -17.76 10.14
N GLY A 795 0.22 -17.03 11.20
CA GLY A 795 0.42 -17.60 12.52
C GLY A 795 -0.89 -17.72 13.28
N PHE A 796 -1.40 -18.93 13.51
CA PHE A 796 -2.68 -19.13 14.20
C PHE A 796 -2.51 -19.77 15.57
N LEU A 797 -3.38 -19.38 16.50
CA LEU A 797 -3.54 -20.11 17.76
C LEU A 797 -4.36 -21.38 17.50
N ALA A 798 -3.87 -22.51 18.02
CA ALA A 798 -4.46 -23.82 17.78
C ALA A 798 -5.89 -23.94 18.36
N ASP A 799 -6.10 -23.40 19.56
CA ASP A 799 -7.40 -23.34 20.21
C ASP A 799 -7.66 -21.94 20.79
N VAL A 800 -8.73 -21.32 20.31
CA VAL A 800 -9.30 -20.06 20.84
C VAL A 800 -10.76 -20.22 21.26
N SER A 801 -11.30 -21.41 21.04
CA SER A 801 -12.67 -21.77 21.36
C SER A 801 -12.78 -22.31 22.77
N GLY A 802 -11.71 -22.93 23.29
CA GLY A 802 -11.60 -23.41 24.66
C GLY A 802 -11.49 -22.28 25.67
N PHE A 803 -12.31 -22.35 26.73
CA PHE A 803 -12.19 -21.49 27.91
C PHE A 803 -12.87 -22.12 29.13
N ASP A 804 -12.30 -21.94 30.32
CA ASP A 804 -12.88 -22.40 31.59
C ASP A 804 -13.73 -21.30 32.25
N ALA A 805 -14.96 -21.13 31.74
CA ALA A 805 -15.87 -20.09 32.21
C ALA A 805 -16.27 -20.25 33.69
N ALA A 806 -16.44 -21.50 34.15
CA ALA A 806 -16.87 -21.80 35.51
C ALA A 806 -15.80 -21.38 36.54
N PHE A 807 -14.52 -21.57 36.21
CA PHE A 807 -13.42 -21.13 37.06
C PHE A 807 -13.46 -19.62 37.35
N PHE A 808 -13.77 -18.80 36.34
CA PHE A 808 -13.88 -17.35 36.47
C PHE A 808 -15.26 -16.86 36.94
N GLY A 809 -16.19 -17.78 37.23
CA GLY A 809 -17.55 -17.43 37.67
C GLY A 809 -18.42 -16.81 36.58
N ILE A 810 -18.13 -17.11 35.30
CA ILE A 810 -18.82 -16.56 34.14
C ILE A 810 -19.89 -17.55 33.67
N GLY A 811 -21.12 -17.07 33.48
CA GLY A 811 -22.23 -17.90 33.02
C GLY A 811 -22.02 -18.41 31.59
N PRO A 812 -22.49 -19.62 31.22
CA PRO A 812 -22.23 -20.20 29.88
C PRO A 812 -22.68 -19.33 28.70
N ARG A 813 -23.79 -18.59 28.85
CA ARG A 813 -24.32 -17.69 27.81
C ARG A 813 -23.45 -16.46 27.60
N GLU A 814 -22.98 -15.87 28.70
CA GLU A 814 -22.04 -14.77 28.67
C GLU A 814 -20.70 -15.24 28.09
N ALA A 815 -20.21 -16.40 28.54
CA ALA A 815 -18.97 -16.97 28.05
C ALA A 815 -18.99 -17.18 26.52
N LEU A 816 -20.09 -17.68 25.96
CA LEU A 816 -20.27 -17.86 24.52
C LEU A 816 -20.25 -16.52 23.74
N ALA A 817 -20.85 -15.47 24.32
CA ALA A 817 -20.89 -14.12 23.74
C ALA A 817 -19.56 -13.35 23.86
N MET A 818 -18.70 -13.71 24.82
CA MET A 818 -17.41 -13.04 25.02
C MET A 818 -16.49 -13.23 23.83
N ASP A 819 -15.85 -12.13 23.38
CA ASP A 819 -14.75 -12.20 22.43
C ASP A 819 -13.66 -13.14 22.97
N PRO A 820 -13.16 -14.12 22.17
CA PRO A 820 -12.05 -15.01 22.54
C PRO A 820 -10.83 -14.29 23.13
N GLN A 821 -10.57 -13.05 22.70
CA GLN A 821 -9.50 -12.20 23.24
C GLN A 821 -9.65 -11.97 24.76
N GLN A 822 -10.87 -11.76 25.25
CA GLN A 822 -11.15 -11.58 26.68
C GLN A 822 -10.87 -12.86 27.47
N ARG A 823 -11.28 -14.00 26.90
CA ARG A 823 -11.12 -15.34 27.50
C ARG A 823 -9.66 -15.72 27.64
N LEU A 824 -8.88 -15.57 26.56
CA LEU A 824 -7.45 -15.83 26.55
C LEU A 824 -6.70 -14.97 27.56
N LEU A 825 -7.06 -13.68 27.68
CA LEU A 825 -6.41 -12.78 28.64
C LEU A 825 -6.71 -13.12 30.09
N LEU A 826 -7.91 -13.62 30.42
CA LEU A 826 -8.22 -14.05 31.79
C LEU A 826 -7.30 -15.18 32.24
N GLU A 827 -7.14 -16.21 31.41
CA GLU A 827 -6.24 -17.33 31.69
C GLU A 827 -4.77 -16.87 31.69
N THR A 828 -4.34 -16.14 30.66
CA THR A 828 -2.95 -15.67 30.55
C THR A 828 -2.57 -14.74 31.72
N THR A 829 -3.49 -13.91 32.20
CA THR A 829 -3.28 -13.03 33.36
C THR A 829 -3.17 -13.82 34.65
N TRP A 830 -4.05 -14.82 34.87
CA TRP A 830 -3.96 -15.73 36.02
C TRP A 830 -2.57 -16.38 36.08
N GLU A 831 -2.12 -16.90 34.94
CA GLU A 831 -0.82 -17.55 34.86
C GLU A 831 0.35 -16.59 35.07
N ALA A 832 0.24 -15.33 34.62
CA ALA A 832 1.27 -14.32 34.84
C ALA A 832 1.44 -14.02 36.34
N PHE A 833 0.35 -13.98 37.11
CA PHE A 833 0.38 -13.86 38.57
C PHE A 833 1.02 -15.09 39.22
N GLU A 834 0.61 -16.31 38.85
CA GLU A 834 1.18 -17.54 39.41
C GLU A 834 2.69 -17.67 39.13
N ARG A 835 3.13 -17.25 37.93
CA ARG A 835 4.55 -17.24 37.54
C ARG A 835 5.35 -16.17 38.27
N ALA A 836 4.74 -15.05 38.64
CA ALA A 836 5.35 -14.06 39.52
C ALA A 836 5.38 -14.49 41.00
N GLY A 837 4.71 -15.61 41.33
CA GLY A 837 4.53 -16.07 42.71
C GLY A 837 3.50 -15.26 43.50
N VAL A 838 2.59 -14.58 42.80
CA VAL A 838 1.54 -13.74 43.38
C VAL A 838 0.23 -14.53 43.41
N ASP A 839 -0.40 -14.65 44.58
CA ASP A 839 -1.75 -15.17 44.70
C ASP A 839 -2.76 -14.16 44.11
N PRO A 840 -3.48 -14.48 43.02
CA PRO A 840 -4.46 -13.57 42.42
C PRO A 840 -5.56 -13.11 43.40
N ALA A 841 -5.92 -13.93 44.39
CA ALA A 841 -6.94 -13.56 45.37
C ALA A 841 -6.46 -12.45 46.32
N SER A 842 -5.16 -12.37 46.57
CA SER A 842 -4.55 -11.34 47.43
C SER A 842 -4.56 -9.93 46.81
N LEU A 843 -4.81 -9.83 45.50
CA LEU A 843 -4.86 -8.57 44.77
C LEU A 843 -6.24 -7.89 44.80
N ARG A 844 -7.26 -8.53 45.38
CA ARG A 844 -8.58 -7.92 45.51
C ARG A 844 -8.51 -6.66 46.37
N GLY A 845 -8.97 -5.54 45.83
CA GLY A 845 -8.89 -4.21 46.46
C GLY A 845 -7.54 -3.53 46.34
N SER A 846 -6.55 -4.12 45.65
CA SER A 846 -5.26 -3.48 45.43
C SER A 846 -5.34 -2.46 44.30
N ARG A 847 -4.45 -1.46 44.33
CA ARG A 847 -4.26 -0.50 43.23
C ARG A 847 -3.41 -1.13 42.11
N THR A 848 -3.79 -2.31 41.65
CA THR A 848 -3.15 -2.97 40.51
C THR A 848 -3.80 -2.47 39.23
N GLY A 849 -3.02 -1.92 38.30
CA GLY A 849 -3.51 -1.45 37.01
C GLY A 849 -3.54 -2.55 35.94
N ALA A 850 -4.42 -2.40 34.95
CA ALA A 850 -4.53 -3.29 33.78
C ALA A 850 -4.46 -2.49 32.47
N PHE A 851 -3.34 -2.58 31.76
CA PHE A 851 -3.08 -1.86 30.51
C PHE A 851 -2.91 -2.86 29.37
N ILE A 852 -3.89 -2.95 28.48
CA ILE A 852 -3.94 -4.01 27.47
C ILE A 852 -4.07 -3.42 26.06
N GLY A 853 -3.14 -3.77 25.18
CA GLY A 853 -3.26 -3.53 23.75
C GLY A 853 -4.23 -4.52 23.10
N ALA A 854 -5.30 -4.05 22.46
CA ALA A 854 -6.25 -4.92 21.78
C ALA A 854 -6.97 -4.19 20.64
N MET A 855 -7.48 -4.96 19.67
CA MET A 855 -8.22 -4.44 18.52
C MET A 855 -9.52 -5.21 18.31
N GLY A 856 -10.57 -4.50 17.87
CA GLY A 856 -11.84 -5.13 17.53
C GLY A 856 -11.75 -5.93 16.23
N HIS A 857 -12.10 -7.21 16.28
CA HIS A 857 -12.06 -8.12 15.12
C HIS A 857 -13.43 -8.74 14.77
N GLY A 858 -14.52 -8.16 15.28
CA GLY A 858 -15.88 -8.45 14.79
C GLY A 858 -16.52 -9.75 15.28
N TYR A 859 -15.98 -10.41 16.30
CA TYR A 859 -16.59 -11.63 16.87
C TYR A 859 -18.05 -11.36 17.30
N GLY A 860 -19.00 -12.14 16.77
CA GLY A 860 -20.43 -12.07 17.11
C GLY A 860 -21.20 -10.90 16.50
N GLN A 861 -20.61 -10.07 15.63
CA GLN A 861 -21.27 -8.88 15.05
C GLN A 861 -22.21 -9.18 13.87
N ARG A 862 -22.14 -10.37 13.26
CA ARG A 862 -22.98 -10.79 12.12
C ARG A 862 -24.12 -11.75 12.51
N SER A 863 -24.28 -12.06 13.79
CA SER A 863 -25.23 -13.08 14.24
C SER A 863 -26.60 -12.46 14.58
N ALA A 864 -27.36 -12.09 13.54
CA ALA A 864 -28.77 -11.71 13.70
C ALA A 864 -29.62 -12.88 14.26
N ASP A 865 -29.14 -14.12 14.07
CA ASP A 865 -29.83 -15.36 14.45
C ASP A 865 -29.37 -15.96 15.81
N ALA A 866 -28.50 -15.29 16.57
CA ALA A 866 -28.11 -15.76 17.90
C ALA A 866 -29.34 -15.82 18.85
N PRO A 867 -29.47 -16.83 19.72
CA PRO A 867 -30.55 -16.90 20.70
C PRO A 867 -30.64 -15.61 21.52
N GLN A 868 -31.86 -15.10 21.74
CA GLN A 868 -32.10 -13.80 22.40
C GLN A 868 -31.35 -13.64 23.74
N ALA A 869 -31.17 -14.74 24.49
CA ALA A 869 -30.43 -14.75 25.76
C ALA A 869 -28.89 -14.60 25.64
N VAL A 870 -28.33 -14.73 24.44
CA VAL A 870 -26.92 -14.44 24.11
C VAL A 870 -26.79 -12.98 23.63
N GLN A 871 -27.83 -12.44 22.98
CA GLN A 871 -27.87 -11.05 22.50
C GLN A 871 -27.68 -10.03 23.63
N ASP A 872 -28.20 -10.32 24.83
CA ASP A 872 -28.04 -9.47 26.04
C ASP A 872 -26.57 -9.25 26.42
N TYR A 873 -25.68 -10.19 26.07
CA TYR A 873 -24.25 -10.14 26.39
C TYR A 873 -23.37 -9.71 25.22
N VAL A 874 -23.90 -9.50 24.00
CA VAL A 874 -23.09 -9.16 22.82
C VAL A 874 -22.32 -7.85 23.01
N ILE A 875 -22.93 -6.85 23.67
CA ILE A 875 -22.28 -5.56 23.93
C ILE A 875 -21.09 -5.76 24.88
N THR A 876 -21.29 -6.41 26.03
CA THR A 876 -20.22 -6.63 27.02
C THR A 876 -19.22 -7.69 26.57
N GLY A 877 -19.60 -8.56 25.64
CA GLY A 877 -18.75 -9.55 25.01
C GLY A 877 -17.85 -8.99 23.90
N GLY A 878 -18.31 -7.99 23.15
CA GLY A 878 -17.60 -7.48 21.96
C GLY A 878 -16.90 -6.12 22.12
N VAL A 879 -17.27 -5.30 23.11
CA VAL A 879 -16.66 -3.96 23.27
C VAL A 879 -15.24 -4.04 23.82
N THR A 880 -14.28 -3.37 23.16
CA THR A 880 -12.84 -3.44 23.48
C THR A 880 -12.48 -2.88 24.85
N SER A 881 -13.19 -1.87 25.37
CA SER A 881 -12.96 -1.34 26.73
C SER A 881 -13.24 -2.37 27.82
N VAL A 882 -14.09 -3.37 27.55
CA VAL A 882 -14.40 -4.45 28.50
C VAL A 882 -13.21 -5.40 28.65
N ILE A 883 -12.25 -5.44 27.72
CA ILE A 883 -11.07 -6.32 27.82
C ILE A 883 -10.28 -6.04 29.11
N SER A 884 -9.81 -4.80 29.30
CA SER A 884 -9.10 -4.41 30.53
C SER A 884 -10.04 -4.33 31.74
N GLY A 885 -11.27 -3.83 31.55
CA GLY A 885 -12.27 -3.74 32.62
C GLY A 885 -12.67 -5.08 33.21
N ARG A 886 -12.73 -6.15 32.40
CA ARG A 886 -13.06 -7.50 32.85
C ARG A 886 -11.92 -8.15 33.62
N LEU A 887 -10.67 -7.87 33.27
CA LEU A 887 -9.52 -8.27 34.10
C LEU A 887 -9.63 -7.61 35.48
N ALA A 888 -9.82 -6.29 35.52
CA ALA A 888 -9.98 -5.56 36.77
C ALA A 888 -11.16 -6.09 37.60
N TYR A 889 -12.32 -6.29 36.96
CA TYR A 889 -13.51 -6.84 37.62
C TYR A 889 -13.29 -8.26 38.19
N THR A 890 -12.71 -9.17 37.39
CA THR A 890 -12.58 -10.58 37.75
C THR A 890 -11.57 -10.80 38.88
N PHE A 891 -10.44 -10.10 38.82
CA PHE A 891 -9.39 -10.17 39.84
C PHE A 891 -9.60 -9.16 40.98
N GLY A 892 -10.60 -8.29 40.90
CA GLY A 892 -10.92 -7.28 41.91
C GLY A 892 -9.87 -6.18 42.02
N LEU A 893 -9.26 -5.78 40.90
CA LEU A 893 -8.23 -4.75 40.85
C LEU A 893 -8.87 -3.36 40.82
N GLU A 894 -8.35 -2.44 41.64
CA GLU A 894 -8.86 -1.06 41.77
C GLU A 894 -7.91 0.00 41.19
N GLY A 895 -6.87 -0.42 40.45
CA GLY A 895 -6.02 0.49 39.68
C GLY A 895 -6.63 0.86 38.31
N PRO A 896 -5.94 1.71 37.52
CA PRO A 896 -6.42 2.09 36.19
C PRO A 896 -6.60 0.88 35.27
N ALA A 897 -7.74 0.78 34.58
CA ALA A 897 -8.03 -0.24 33.57
C ALA A 897 -8.18 0.43 32.20
N VAL A 898 -7.20 0.21 31.32
CA VAL A 898 -7.10 0.89 30.03
C VAL A 898 -6.88 -0.14 28.92
N THR A 899 -7.80 -0.16 27.96
CA THR A 899 -7.57 -0.83 26.67
C THR A 899 -7.01 0.20 25.69
N VAL A 900 -5.89 -0.12 25.05
CA VAL A 900 -5.20 0.72 24.08
C VAL A 900 -5.36 0.12 22.69
N ASP A 901 -5.83 0.94 21.75
CA ASP A 901 -5.81 0.62 20.33
C ASP A 901 -4.99 1.69 19.60
N THR A 902 -3.71 1.39 19.37
CA THR A 902 -2.83 2.13 18.48
C THR A 902 -2.32 1.22 17.37
N ALA A 903 -3.17 0.28 16.94
CA ALA A 903 -2.83 -0.79 16.01
C ALA A 903 -1.57 -1.58 16.47
N CYS A 904 -0.58 -1.75 15.60
CA CYS A 904 0.56 -2.63 15.81
C CYS A 904 1.50 -2.22 16.97
N SER A 905 1.39 -1.00 17.50
CA SER A 905 2.16 -0.53 18.66
C SER A 905 1.43 -0.66 20.01
N SER A 906 0.19 -1.14 20.01
CA SER A 906 -0.72 -1.10 21.18
C SER A 906 -0.11 -1.67 22.46
N SER A 907 0.53 -2.84 22.41
CA SER A 907 1.11 -3.45 23.62
C SER A 907 2.33 -2.71 24.19
N LEU A 908 3.15 -2.04 23.36
CA LEU A 908 4.24 -1.21 23.89
C LEU A 908 3.73 0.12 24.44
N VAL A 909 2.67 0.68 23.86
CA VAL A 909 2.00 1.87 24.42
C VAL A 909 1.35 1.50 25.76
N ALA A 910 0.70 0.34 25.86
CA ALA A 910 0.17 -0.17 27.11
C ALA A 910 1.26 -0.37 28.18
N LEU A 911 2.42 -0.94 27.80
CA LEU A 911 3.60 -1.05 28.66
C LEU A 911 4.10 0.33 29.13
N HIS A 912 4.18 1.30 28.22
CA HIS A 912 4.56 2.68 28.57
C HIS A 912 3.61 3.29 29.60
N LEU A 913 2.29 3.17 29.41
CA LEU A 913 1.29 3.68 30.35
C LEU A 913 1.37 2.99 31.71
N ALA A 914 1.56 1.67 31.73
CA ALA A 914 1.76 0.91 32.96
C ALA A 914 3.00 1.39 33.74
N MET A 915 4.12 1.61 33.05
CA MET A 915 5.33 2.17 33.66
C MET A 915 5.08 3.56 34.26
N ARG A 916 4.36 4.43 33.53
CA ARG A 916 4.02 5.77 34.02
C ARG A 916 3.13 5.71 35.26
N SER A 917 2.12 4.84 35.27
CA SER A 917 1.22 4.62 36.41
C SER A 917 1.96 4.09 37.66
N LEU A 918 2.95 3.21 37.47
CA LEU A 918 3.82 2.74 38.55
C LEU A 918 4.74 3.85 39.08
N ARG A 919 5.36 4.64 38.19
CA ARG A 919 6.23 5.77 38.58
C ARG A 919 5.46 6.90 39.27
N SER A 920 4.22 7.17 38.86
CA SER A 920 3.33 8.14 39.52
C SER A 920 2.65 7.59 40.78
N ASN A 921 2.85 6.30 41.09
CA ASN A 921 2.23 5.59 42.21
C ASN A 921 0.70 5.58 42.17
N GLU A 922 0.10 5.75 40.99
CA GLU A 922 -1.30 5.44 40.71
C GLU A 922 -1.55 3.93 40.80
N SER A 923 -0.58 3.14 40.35
CA SER A 923 -0.55 1.70 40.51
C SER A 923 0.60 1.27 41.44
N THR A 924 0.38 0.22 42.23
CA THR A 924 1.44 -0.47 43.00
C THR A 924 2.03 -1.67 42.25
N MET A 925 1.25 -2.19 41.30
CA MET A 925 1.59 -3.29 40.41
C MET A 925 0.79 -3.07 39.12
N ALA A 926 1.30 -3.49 37.97
CA ALA A 926 0.57 -3.28 36.72
C ALA A 926 0.70 -4.47 35.78
N LEU A 927 -0.42 -4.88 35.19
CA LEU A 927 -0.45 -5.76 34.03
C LEU A 927 -0.25 -4.91 32.79
N ALA A 928 0.71 -5.30 31.95
CA ALA A 928 0.87 -4.74 30.61
C ALA A 928 0.90 -5.87 29.58
N GLY A 929 0.20 -5.73 28.48
CA GLY A 929 0.17 -6.80 27.49
C GLY A 929 -0.54 -6.43 26.21
N GLY A 930 -0.78 -7.43 25.38
CA GLY A 930 -1.67 -7.31 24.25
C GLY A 930 -2.21 -8.64 23.78
N VAL A 931 -3.32 -8.59 23.07
CA VAL A 931 -4.00 -9.76 22.52
C VAL A 931 -4.54 -9.46 21.13
N VAL A 932 -4.54 -10.48 20.28
CA VAL A 932 -5.28 -10.45 19.02
C VAL A 932 -5.70 -11.86 18.62
N VAL A 933 -6.96 -11.99 18.20
CA VAL A 933 -7.55 -13.20 17.62
C VAL A 933 -8.33 -12.77 16.38
N MET A 934 -8.23 -13.55 15.30
CA MET A 934 -8.89 -13.30 14.03
C MET A 934 -10.06 -14.28 13.87
N PRO A 935 -11.30 -13.93 14.25
CA PRO A 935 -12.45 -14.82 14.13
C PRO A 935 -12.92 -14.96 12.67
N THR A 936 -12.77 -13.92 11.85
CA THR A 936 -13.16 -13.88 10.43
C THR A 936 -11.93 -13.63 9.54
N PRO A 937 -12.01 -13.98 8.23
CA PRO A 937 -10.92 -13.68 7.28
C PRO A 937 -10.88 -12.21 6.83
N ASP A 938 -11.71 -11.32 7.38
CA ASP A 938 -11.87 -9.94 6.87
C ASP A 938 -10.56 -9.15 6.89
N VAL A 939 -9.71 -9.38 7.88
CA VAL A 939 -8.39 -8.74 8.00
C VAL A 939 -7.43 -9.21 6.92
N PHE A 940 -7.47 -10.49 6.54
CA PHE A 940 -6.71 -11.01 5.39
C PHE A 940 -7.18 -10.37 4.09
N VAL A 941 -8.49 -10.23 3.90
CA VAL A 941 -9.06 -9.58 2.71
C VAL A 941 -8.65 -8.10 2.67
N GLY A 942 -8.76 -7.39 3.79
CA GLY A 942 -8.42 -5.97 3.89
C GLY A 942 -6.94 -5.69 3.59
N PHE A 943 -6.02 -6.40 4.26
CA PHE A 943 -4.58 -6.23 4.01
C PHE A 943 -4.13 -6.81 2.67
N GLY A 944 -4.81 -7.86 2.18
CA GLY A 944 -4.61 -8.41 0.83
C GLY A 944 -4.91 -7.38 -0.26
N ARG A 945 -6.05 -6.68 -0.17
CA ARG A 945 -6.43 -5.58 -1.08
C ARG A 945 -5.52 -4.35 -1.00
N MET A 946 -4.78 -4.20 0.10
CA MET A 946 -3.76 -3.14 0.23
C MET A 946 -2.38 -3.57 -0.30
N GLY A 947 -2.23 -4.83 -0.75
CA GLY A 947 -0.95 -5.37 -1.18
C GLY A 947 0.10 -5.43 -0.06
N ALA A 948 -0.34 -5.50 1.21
CA ALA A 948 0.54 -5.43 2.37
C ALA A 948 1.02 -6.81 2.86
N LEU A 949 0.36 -7.88 2.43
CA LEU A 949 0.67 -9.25 2.85
C LEU A 949 1.75 -9.89 1.98
N ALA A 950 2.68 -10.61 2.60
CA ALA A 950 3.68 -11.41 1.90
C ALA A 950 3.01 -12.59 1.16
N LYS A 951 3.52 -12.93 -0.03
CA LYS A 951 2.91 -13.98 -0.87
C LYS A 951 2.94 -15.37 -0.22
N ASP A 952 3.98 -15.63 0.57
CA ASP A 952 4.17 -16.88 1.32
C ASP A 952 3.76 -16.76 2.80
N ALA A 953 3.12 -15.65 3.17
CA ALA A 953 2.69 -15.30 4.52
C ALA A 953 3.82 -15.22 5.56
N ARG A 954 5.08 -15.04 5.14
CA ARG A 954 6.23 -14.90 6.05
C ARG A 954 6.73 -13.48 6.14
N CYS A 955 7.18 -13.09 7.33
CA CYS A 955 7.86 -11.81 7.55
C CYS A 955 9.36 -11.96 7.28
N LYS A 956 9.83 -11.55 6.10
CA LYS A 956 11.24 -11.61 5.70
C LYS A 956 11.98 -10.33 6.12
N ALA A 957 12.03 -10.10 7.43
CA ALA A 957 12.49 -8.83 7.99
C ALA A 957 13.94 -8.48 7.56
N PHE A 958 14.12 -7.29 7.00
CA PHE A 958 15.40 -6.76 6.50
C PHE A 958 16.08 -7.57 5.38
N SER A 959 15.35 -8.47 4.72
CA SER A 959 15.83 -9.20 3.55
C SER A 959 15.59 -8.42 2.26
N ASP A 960 16.42 -8.60 1.23
CA ASP A 960 16.21 -7.94 -0.08
C ASP A 960 14.93 -8.42 -0.80
N ASP A 961 14.51 -9.67 -0.53
CA ASP A 961 13.27 -10.28 -1.04
C ASP A 961 12.04 -10.03 -0.15
N ALA A 962 12.12 -9.08 0.78
CA ALA A 962 11.00 -8.60 1.58
C ALA A 962 9.84 -8.14 0.69
N ASP A 963 8.65 -8.73 0.83
CA ASP A 963 7.49 -8.47 -0.05
C ASP A 963 6.20 -8.12 0.70
N GLY A 964 6.22 -8.07 2.03
CA GLY A 964 5.06 -7.82 2.88
C GLY A 964 5.19 -8.52 4.24
N PHE A 965 4.11 -8.58 5.00
CA PHE A 965 4.08 -9.30 6.28
C PHE A 965 3.08 -10.45 6.28
N GLY A 966 3.33 -11.46 7.12
CA GLY A 966 2.34 -12.49 7.47
C GLY A 966 1.49 -12.06 8.65
N LEU A 967 0.18 -12.26 8.61
CA LEU A 967 -0.70 -12.01 9.76
C LEU A 967 -0.56 -13.12 10.80
N ALA A 968 -0.69 -12.76 12.07
CA ALA A 968 -0.72 -13.73 13.15
C ALA A 968 -1.62 -13.34 14.33
N GLU A 969 -2.08 -14.35 15.05
CA GLU A 969 -2.79 -14.26 16.33
C GLU A 969 -1.79 -14.39 17.49
N GLY A 970 -2.15 -13.88 18.68
CA GLY A 970 -1.32 -14.07 19.86
C GLY A 970 -1.78 -13.27 21.07
N ALA A 971 -1.36 -13.72 22.26
CA ALA A 971 -1.59 -13.06 23.52
C ALA A 971 -0.31 -13.05 24.36
N GLY A 972 -0.02 -11.93 25.01
CA GLY A 972 1.09 -11.84 25.95
C GLY A 972 0.79 -10.84 27.06
N VAL A 973 1.12 -11.21 28.30
CA VAL A 973 0.99 -10.36 29.48
C VAL A 973 2.30 -10.40 30.27
N VAL A 974 2.79 -9.23 30.67
CA VAL A 974 3.88 -9.04 31.63
C VAL A 974 3.34 -8.37 32.89
N LEU A 975 3.84 -8.80 34.04
CA LEU A 975 3.54 -8.22 35.34
C LEU A 975 4.68 -7.31 35.78
N LEU A 976 4.34 -6.08 36.17
CA LEU A 976 5.29 -5.00 36.41
C LEU A 976 5.16 -4.48 37.84
N GLU A 977 6.30 -4.17 38.43
CA GLU A 977 6.42 -3.43 39.69
C GLU A 977 7.57 -2.42 39.58
N ARG A 978 7.65 -1.47 40.51
CA ARG A 978 8.92 -0.76 40.72
C ARG A 978 9.97 -1.75 41.22
N LEU A 979 11.23 -1.59 40.80
CA LEU A 979 12.32 -2.50 41.18
C LEU A 979 12.50 -2.57 42.69
N SER A 980 12.34 -1.44 43.38
CA SER A 980 12.29 -1.37 44.86
C SER A 980 11.15 -2.18 45.47
N ASP A 981 9.96 -2.17 44.85
CA ASP A 981 8.81 -2.94 45.30
C ASP A 981 9.00 -4.44 45.05
N ALA A 982 9.48 -4.83 43.87
CA ALA A 982 9.80 -6.22 43.55
C ALA A 982 10.81 -6.81 44.54
N ARG A 983 11.89 -6.05 44.84
CA ARG A 983 12.88 -6.44 45.86
C ARG A 983 12.27 -6.53 47.25
N ARG A 984 11.43 -5.58 47.65
CA ARG A 984 10.76 -5.58 48.95
C ARG A 984 9.80 -6.75 49.11
N ASN A 985 9.07 -7.08 48.05
CA ASN A 985 8.10 -8.17 48.03
C ASN A 985 8.79 -9.53 47.83
N GLY A 986 10.08 -9.54 47.51
CA GLY A 986 10.84 -10.76 47.22
C GLY A 986 10.31 -11.45 45.96
N HIS A 987 9.98 -10.66 44.94
CA HIS A 987 9.62 -11.15 43.61
C HIS A 987 10.86 -11.20 42.71
N ARG A 988 10.99 -12.28 41.94
CA ARG A 988 12.09 -12.45 40.99
C ARG A 988 12.00 -11.40 39.89
N VAL A 989 13.11 -10.73 39.62
CA VAL A 989 13.21 -9.81 38.49
C VAL A 989 13.64 -10.58 37.25
N LEU A 990 12.78 -10.67 36.25
CA LEU A 990 13.07 -11.34 34.98
C LEU A 990 13.93 -10.45 34.07
N ALA A 991 13.62 -9.16 34.04
CA ALA A 991 14.37 -8.09 33.37
C ALA A 991 13.92 -6.72 33.92
N VAL A 992 14.66 -5.67 33.57
CA VAL A 992 14.34 -4.29 33.95
C VAL A 992 13.98 -3.49 32.70
N VAL A 993 12.85 -2.79 32.75
CA VAL A 993 12.46 -1.78 31.75
C VAL A 993 13.03 -0.43 32.19
N ARG A 994 14.17 -0.04 31.60
CA ARG A 994 14.93 1.15 31.99
C ARG A 994 14.23 2.43 31.57
N GLY A 995 13.74 2.45 30.33
CA GLY A 995 13.05 3.62 29.80
C GLY A 995 12.15 3.26 28.64
N SER A 996 11.19 4.12 28.40
CA SER A 996 10.29 4.01 27.25
C SER A 996 9.83 5.37 26.78
N ALA A 997 9.58 5.47 25.49
CA ALA A 997 8.96 6.64 24.89
C ALA A 997 7.90 6.21 23.89
N ILE A 998 6.89 7.07 23.76
CA ILE A 998 5.91 7.03 22.70
C ILE A 998 5.96 8.37 21.97
N ASN A 999 5.73 8.36 20.67
CA ASN A 999 5.43 9.57 19.93
C ASN A 999 4.45 9.26 18.81
N GLN A 1000 4.19 10.30 18.03
CA GLN A 1000 3.42 10.20 16.82
C GLN A 1000 4.30 10.65 15.66
N ASP A 1001 4.15 9.99 14.52
CA ASP A 1001 4.66 10.45 13.22
C ASP A 1001 4.19 11.89 12.97
N GLY A 1002 3.04 12.21 13.54
CA GLY A 1002 2.33 13.43 13.29
C GLY A 1002 1.84 13.36 11.87
N ALA A 1003 1.95 14.49 11.22
CA ALA A 1003 1.31 14.66 9.96
C ALA A 1003 2.32 14.18 8.89
N SER A 1004 2.18 12.93 8.41
CA SER A 1004 3.15 12.16 7.58
C SER A 1004 2.71 11.96 6.12
N ASN A 1005 3.48 11.23 5.31
CA ASN A 1005 3.13 10.90 3.90
C ASN A 1005 2.15 9.72 3.75
N GLY A 1006 1.28 9.54 4.74
CA GLY A 1006 0.27 8.50 4.80
C GLY A 1006 -0.03 8.16 6.21
N LEU A 1007 -1.32 8.07 6.54
CA LEU A 1007 -1.72 7.56 7.85
C LEU A 1007 -0.99 6.23 8.14
N ALA A 1008 -0.89 5.35 7.14
CA ALA A 1008 -0.18 4.08 7.18
C ALA A 1008 1.29 4.10 6.73
N ALA A 1009 1.84 5.24 6.32
CA ALA A 1009 3.22 5.34 5.85
C ALA A 1009 4.15 5.69 7.02
N PRO A 1010 5.24 4.92 7.26
CA PRO A 1010 6.14 5.16 8.39
C PRO A 1010 6.96 6.45 8.22
N ASN A 1011 7.35 7.09 9.32
CA ASN A 1011 8.21 8.28 9.34
C ASN A 1011 9.56 8.03 10.05
N GLY A 1012 10.65 7.97 9.29
CA GLY A 1012 12.00 7.70 9.82
C GLY A 1012 12.42 8.65 10.96
N PRO A 1013 12.32 9.98 10.80
CA PRO A 1013 12.70 10.89 11.89
C PRO A 1013 11.83 10.82 13.14
N ALA A 1014 10.56 10.40 13.06
CA ALA A 1014 9.75 10.11 14.23
C ALA A 1014 10.25 8.87 14.96
N GLN A 1015 10.64 7.83 14.22
CA GLN A 1015 11.30 6.65 14.78
C GLN A 1015 12.62 7.02 15.47
N GLU A 1016 13.46 7.86 14.84
CA GLU A 1016 14.68 8.38 15.48
C GLU A 1016 14.39 9.15 16.78
N ARG A 1017 13.37 10.03 16.76
CA ARG A 1017 12.96 10.82 17.94
C ARG A 1017 12.49 9.93 19.08
N VAL A 1018 11.67 8.92 18.81
CA VAL A 1018 11.16 8.03 19.86
C VAL A 1018 12.29 7.18 20.44
N ILE A 1019 13.22 6.70 19.61
CA ILE A 1019 14.41 5.96 20.07
C ILE A 1019 15.27 6.84 20.99
N ARG A 1020 15.60 8.07 20.57
CA ARG A 1020 16.39 9.01 21.39
C ARG A 1020 15.68 9.36 22.69
N ALA A 1021 14.36 9.56 22.65
CA ALA A 1021 13.57 9.86 23.84
C ALA A 1021 13.55 8.67 24.83
N ALA A 1022 13.44 7.44 24.33
CA ALA A 1022 13.47 6.24 25.17
C ALA A 1022 14.86 6.03 25.81
N LEU A 1023 15.94 6.27 25.06
CA LEU A 1023 17.31 6.25 25.58
C LEU A 1023 17.55 7.33 26.65
N ALA A 1024 17.00 8.53 26.43
CA ALA A 1024 17.05 9.61 27.41
C ALA A 1024 16.24 9.29 28.68
N ASP A 1025 15.03 8.74 28.54
CA ASP A 1025 14.21 8.27 29.69
C ASP A 1025 14.91 7.13 30.44
N ALA A 1026 15.68 6.28 29.74
CA ALA A 1026 16.46 5.19 30.33
C ALA A 1026 17.76 5.66 31.01
N GLY A 1027 18.27 6.85 30.67
CA GLY A 1027 19.61 7.30 31.06
C GLY A 1027 20.74 6.45 30.47
N VAL A 1028 20.55 5.90 29.26
CA VAL A 1028 21.46 4.96 28.60
C VAL A 1028 22.01 5.57 27.31
N ALA A 1029 23.31 5.46 27.07
CA ALA A 1029 23.91 5.89 25.82
C ALA A 1029 23.64 4.88 24.68
N PRO A 1030 23.48 5.33 23.41
CA PRO A 1030 23.17 4.42 22.30
C PRO A 1030 24.18 3.27 22.13
N GLY A 1031 25.48 3.54 22.31
CA GLY A 1031 26.54 2.54 22.20
C GLY A 1031 26.56 1.47 23.30
N GLU A 1032 25.70 1.59 24.31
CA GLU A 1032 25.53 0.61 25.40
C GLU A 1032 24.38 -0.38 25.15
N VAL A 1033 23.55 -0.18 24.12
CA VAL A 1033 22.50 -1.12 23.71
C VAL A 1033 23.08 -2.10 22.71
N ASP A 1034 22.99 -3.40 22.98
CA ASP A 1034 23.65 -4.46 22.20
C ASP A 1034 22.83 -4.93 21.01
N ALA A 1035 21.52 -5.04 21.21
CA ALA A 1035 20.60 -5.59 20.23
C ALA A 1035 19.31 -4.77 20.14
N VAL A 1036 18.63 -4.83 19.00
CA VAL A 1036 17.28 -4.29 18.81
C VAL A 1036 16.39 -5.38 18.24
N GLU A 1037 15.31 -5.67 18.96
CA GLU A 1037 14.13 -6.34 18.45
C GLU A 1037 13.28 -5.29 17.73
N ALA A 1038 13.37 -5.30 16.40
CA ALA A 1038 12.74 -4.29 15.56
C ALA A 1038 11.24 -4.51 15.41
N HIS A 1039 10.57 -3.48 14.87
CA HIS A 1039 9.25 -3.67 14.32
C HIS A 1039 9.32 -4.62 13.11
N GLY A 1040 10.30 -4.46 12.21
CA GLY A 1040 10.82 -5.48 11.30
C GLY A 1040 9.76 -6.40 10.70
N THR A 1041 8.89 -5.83 9.87
CA THR A 1041 7.71 -6.52 9.33
C THR A 1041 7.98 -7.31 8.05
N GLY A 1042 9.11 -7.09 7.38
CA GLY A 1042 9.38 -7.64 6.06
C GLY A 1042 8.77 -6.81 4.93
N THR A 1043 8.52 -5.52 5.15
CA THR A 1043 7.92 -4.65 4.12
C THR A 1043 9.00 -3.90 3.34
N ARG A 1044 8.82 -3.79 2.01
CA ARG A 1044 9.76 -3.10 1.10
C ARG A 1044 10.10 -1.66 1.50
N LEU A 1045 9.13 -0.94 2.09
CA LEU A 1045 9.30 0.45 2.49
C LEU A 1045 9.68 0.60 3.97
N GLY A 1046 9.01 -0.14 4.86
CA GLY A 1046 9.15 0.06 6.30
C GLY A 1046 10.50 -0.41 6.84
N ASP A 1047 11.00 -1.55 6.36
CA ASP A 1047 12.24 -2.14 6.87
C ASP A 1047 13.47 -1.26 6.56
N PRO A 1048 13.66 -0.70 5.35
CA PRO A 1048 14.73 0.27 5.10
C PRO A 1048 14.63 1.54 5.95
N ILE A 1049 13.42 2.06 6.17
CA ILE A 1049 13.21 3.27 6.99
C ILE A 1049 13.59 3.01 8.46
N GLU A 1050 13.19 1.87 9.00
CA GLU A 1050 13.54 1.48 10.37
C GLU A 1050 15.04 1.22 10.51
N ALA A 1051 15.65 0.48 9.58
CA ALA A 1051 17.08 0.23 9.60
C ALA A 1051 17.89 1.54 9.54
N GLN A 1052 17.49 2.49 8.71
CA GLN A 1052 18.14 3.81 8.64
C GLN A 1052 17.99 4.59 9.96
N ALA A 1053 16.80 4.59 10.57
CA ALA A 1053 16.59 5.25 11.87
C ALA A 1053 17.47 4.62 12.97
N LEU A 1054 17.65 3.30 12.94
CA LEU A 1054 18.55 2.59 13.86
C LEU A 1054 20.02 2.90 13.60
N LEU A 1055 20.48 2.97 12.34
CA LEU A 1055 21.85 3.40 11.99
C LEU A 1055 22.12 4.82 12.48
N THR A 1056 21.20 5.75 12.24
CA THR A 1056 21.34 7.16 12.66
C THR A 1056 21.38 7.33 14.18
N THR A 1057 20.71 6.46 14.94
CA THR A 1057 20.61 6.56 16.40
C THR A 1057 21.66 5.73 17.12
N TYR A 1058 21.74 4.43 16.82
CA TYR A 1058 22.61 3.46 17.47
C TYR A 1058 23.95 3.25 16.75
N GLY A 1059 24.04 3.48 15.44
CA GLY A 1059 25.26 3.27 14.65
C GLY A 1059 26.29 4.40 14.79
N ALA A 1060 25.85 5.63 15.10
CA ALA A 1060 26.74 6.77 15.28
C ALA A 1060 27.77 6.55 16.41
N ASN A 1061 29.06 6.71 16.11
CA ASN A 1061 30.19 6.49 17.03
C ASN A 1061 30.28 5.06 17.61
N ARG A 1062 29.70 4.07 16.92
CA ARG A 1062 29.79 2.66 17.32
C ARG A 1062 31.02 1.99 16.69
N PRO A 1063 31.82 1.23 17.45
CA PRO A 1063 32.97 0.55 16.89
C PRO A 1063 32.54 -0.73 16.14
N VAL A 1064 33.22 -1.02 15.02
CA VAL A 1064 32.89 -2.11 14.07
C VAL A 1064 33.04 -3.51 14.69
N ASP A 1065 33.87 -3.66 15.72
CA ASP A 1065 34.03 -4.91 16.47
C ASP A 1065 32.86 -5.21 17.41
N ARG A 1066 31.96 -4.24 17.62
CA ARG A 1066 30.77 -4.38 18.46
C ARG A 1066 29.52 -3.78 17.80
N PRO A 1067 29.09 -4.33 16.65
CA PRO A 1067 27.94 -3.82 15.92
C PRO A 1067 26.65 -3.97 16.74
N LEU A 1068 25.64 -3.18 16.41
CA LEU A 1068 24.28 -3.39 16.89
C LEU A 1068 23.71 -4.65 16.23
N ARG A 1069 23.16 -5.57 17.02
CA ARG A 1069 22.51 -6.78 16.51
C ARG A 1069 21.03 -6.51 16.24
N LEU A 1070 20.59 -6.70 15.01
CA LEU A 1070 19.22 -6.41 14.57
C LEU A 1070 18.45 -7.70 14.30
N GLY A 1071 17.22 -7.82 14.80
CA GLY A 1071 16.36 -8.95 14.45
C GLY A 1071 14.87 -8.72 14.64
N SER A 1072 14.06 -9.72 14.24
CA SER A 1072 12.59 -9.67 14.38
C SER A 1072 11.99 -11.06 14.65
N LEU A 1073 11.23 -11.16 15.74
CA LEU A 1073 10.40 -12.31 16.13
C LEU A 1073 9.34 -12.67 15.09
N LYS A 1074 8.91 -11.69 14.29
CA LYS A 1074 7.84 -11.88 13.28
C LYS A 1074 8.25 -12.89 12.22
N SER A 1075 9.56 -13.07 12.01
CA SER A 1075 10.09 -14.11 11.13
C SER A 1075 9.75 -15.54 11.59
N ASN A 1076 9.52 -15.76 12.89
CA ASN A 1076 9.13 -17.06 13.44
C ASN A 1076 7.60 -17.25 13.49
N ILE A 1077 6.87 -16.23 13.96
CA ILE A 1077 5.45 -16.38 14.33
C ILE A 1077 4.47 -15.55 13.49
N GLY A 1078 4.97 -14.75 12.54
CA GLY A 1078 4.19 -13.74 11.85
C GLY A 1078 3.93 -12.48 12.70
N HIS A 1079 3.16 -11.55 12.15
CA HIS A 1079 2.84 -10.28 12.79
C HIS A 1079 1.60 -10.39 13.69
N THR A 1080 1.83 -10.52 15.00
CA THR A 1080 0.77 -10.62 16.03
C THR A 1080 0.09 -9.29 16.39
N GLN A 1081 0.08 -8.33 15.45
CA GLN A 1081 -0.67 -7.06 15.52
C GLN A 1081 -0.56 -6.36 16.88
N ALA A 1082 -1.64 -6.27 17.66
CA ALA A 1082 -1.67 -5.56 18.96
C ALA A 1082 -0.73 -6.19 19.99
N ALA A 1083 -0.48 -7.50 19.89
CA ALA A 1083 0.41 -8.27 20.77
C ALA A 1083 1.88 -8.28 20.30
N ALA A 1084 2.21 -7.67 19.16
CA ALA A 1084 3.55 -7.75 18.57
C ALA A 1084 4.64 -7.16 19.46
N GLY A 1085 4.35 -6.03 20.11
CA GLY A 1085 5.28 -5.35 21.03
C GLY A 1085 5.66 -6.21 22.23
N VAL A 1086 4.67 -6.73 22.95
CA VAL A 1086 4.92 -7.58 24.13
C VAL A 1086 5.58 -8.91 23.75
N ALA A 1087 5.28 -9.47 22.58
CA ALA A 1087 5.97 -10.65 22.06
C ALA A 1087 7.48 -10.39 21.89
N GLY A 1088 7.84 -9.24 21.32
CA GLY A 1088 9.24 -8.80 21.21
C GLY A 1088 9.91 -8.58 22.56
N VAL A 1089 9.20 -7.98 23.53
CA VAL A 1089 9.69 -7.86 24.92
C VAL A 1089 9.98 -9.23 25.52
N MET A 1090 9.06 -10.20 25.40
CA MET A 1090 9.26 -11.56 25.93
C MET A 1090 10.45 -12.27 25.26
N LYS A 1091 10.60 -12.18 23.94
CA LYS A 1091 11.78 -12.71 23.23
C LYS A 1091 13.07 -12.13 23.82
N MET A 1092 13.14 -10.82 24.04
CA MET A 1092 14.34 -10.18 24.59
C MET A 1092 14.57 -10.53 26.07
N VAL A 1093 13.52 -10.67 26.89
CA VAL A 1093 13.64 -11.16 28.27
C VAL A 1093 14.22 -12.58 28.29
N LEU A 1094 13.72 -13.48 27.44
CA LEU A 1094 14.24 -14.84 27.32
C LEU A 1094 15.68 -14.85 26.81
N ALA A 1095 16.01 -14.03 25.81
CA ALA A 1095 17.38 -13.88 25.30
C ALA A 1095 18.37 -13.39 26.38
N LEU A 1096 17.96 -12.47 27.25
CA LEU A 1096 18.75 -12.01 28.40
C LEU A 1096 18.99 -13.13 29.42
N GLN A 1097 17.94 -13.93 29.70
CA GLN A 1097 18.00 -15.05 30.64
C GLN A 1097 18.89 -16.18 30.16
N HIS A 1098 18.80 -16.54 28.88
CA HIS A 1098 19.59 -17.61 28.27
C HIS A 1098 20.96 -17.14 27.78
N GLY A 1099 21.18 -15.82 27.69
CA GLY A 1099 22.42 -15.25 27.17
C GLY A 1099 22.71 -15.59 25.72
N VAL A 1100 21.67 -15.63 24.90
CA VAL A 1100 21.75 -15.98 23.49
C VAL A 1100 20.74 -15.15 22.71
N LEU A 1101 21.18 -14.56 21.60
CA LEU A 1101 20.33 -13.85 20.63
C LEU A 1101 19.89 -14.84 19.53
N PRO A 1102 18.58 -15.12 19.39
CA PRO A 1102 18.07 -15.98 18.32
C PRO A 1102 18.24 -15.35 16.93
N SER A 1103 18.35 -16.19 15.90
CA SER A 1103 18.38 -15.74 14.51
C SER A 1103 17.03 -15.17 14.06
N THR A 1104 17.07 -14.33 13.03
CA THR A 1104 15.95 -13.86 12.23
C THR A 1104 15.85 -14.76 11.01
N LEU A 1105 14.71 -15.40 10.83
CA LEU A 1105 14.50 -16.35 9.74
C LEU A 1105 14.23 -15.63 8.41
N HIS A 1106 14.39 -16.38 7.31
CA HIS A 1106 14.05 -15.95 5.94
C HIS A 1106 14.84 -14.76 5.40
N VAL A 1107 16.00 -14.45 6.00
CA VAL A 1107 16.95 -13.49 5.44
C VAL A 1107 17.82 -14.22 4.41
N THR A 1108 17.63 -13.91 3.13
CA THR A 1108 18.47 -14.44 2.05
C THR A 1108 19.77 -13.64 1.95
N GLU A 1109 19.62 -12.33 1.77
CA GLU A 1109 20.66 -11.32 1.92
C GLU A 1109 20.06 -10.04 2.51
N PRO A 1110 20.81 -9.26 3.30
CA PRO A 1110 20.31 -7.98 3.80
C PRO A 1110 19.93 -7.04 2.66
N THR A 1111 18.81 -6.31 2.81
CA THR A 1111 18.29 -5.39 1.80
C THR A 1111 19.35 -4.42 1.25
N THR A 1112 19.43 -4.32 -0.08
CA THR A 1112 20.32 -3.42 -0.83
C THR A 1112 19.89 -1.94 -0.74
N HIS A 1113 18.68 -1.68 -0.25
CA HIS A 1113 18.17 -0.33 0.00
C HIS A 1113 18.74 0.34 1.27
N VAL A 1114 19.61 -0.33 2.02
CA VAL A 1114 20.29 0.19 3.21
C VAL A 1114 21.79 0.03 3.02
N ASP A 1115 22.58 1.04 3.38
CA ASP A 1115 24.03 0.95 3.37
C ASP A 1115 24.55 0.29 4.66
N TRP A 1116 25.02 -0.96 4.54
CA TRP A 1116 25.58 -1.75 5.63
C TRP A 1116 27.11 -1.64 5.74
N SER A 1117 27.76 -0.91 4.82
CA SER A 1117 29.22 -0.95 4.64
C SER A 1117 30.03 -0.42 5.83
N ASP A 1118 29.42 0.45 6.65
CA ASP A 1118 30.02 0.96 7.89
C ASP A 1118 30.24 -0.13 8.95
N GLY A 1119 29.56 -1.28 8.85
CA GLY A 1119 29.72 -2.42 9.76
C GLY A 1119 29.33 -2.15 11.22
N THR A 1120 28.61 -1.06 11.48
CA THR A 1120 28.16 -0.66 12.83
C THR A 1120 26.86 -1.35 13.26
N MET A 1121 26.18 -2.04 12.35
CA MET A 1121 24.95 -2.81 12.60
C MET A 1121 24.94 -4.06 11.71
N GLU A 1122 24.42 -5.17 12.24
CA GLU A 1122 24.34 -6.46 11.53
C GLU A 1122 23.00 -7.15 11.82
N VAL A 1123 22.34 -7.66 10.77
CA VAL A 1123 21.14 -8.49 10.88
C VAL A 1123 21.52 -9.87 11.44
N LEU A 1124 20.82 -10.33 12.46
CA LEU A 1124 21.03 -11.63 13.11
C LEU A 1124 20.57 -12.77 12.19
N THR A 1125 21.39 -13.19 11.23
CA THR A 1125 21.09 -14.34 10.34
C THR A 1125 21.36 -15.69 11.00
N GLU A 1126 22.18 -15.71 12.06
CA GLU A 1126 22.48 -16.90 12.87
C GLU A 1126 22.38 -16.59 14.37
N GLN A 1127 22.17 -17.64 15.16
CA GLN A 1127 22.13 -17.54 16.62
C GLN A 1127 23.50 -17.09 17.15
N ARG A 1128 23.52 -16.12 18.08
CA ARG A 1128 24.74 -15.57 18.66
C ARG A 1128 24.74 -15.68 20.18
N GLU A 1129 25.85 -16.14 20.74
CA GLU A 1129 26.08 -16.01 22.19
C GLU A 1129 26.07 -14.54 22.59
N TRP A 1130 25.45 -14.26 23.73
CA TRP A 1130 25.38 -12.94 24.34
C TRP A 1130 25.81 -13.04 25.81
N PRO A 1131 27.09 -13.35 26.06
CA PRO A 1131 27.61 -13.59 27.40
C PRO A 1131 27.59 -12.31 28.23
N ARG A 1132 27.45 -12.48 29.55
CA ARG A 1132 27.54 -11.37 30.50
C ARG A 1132 28.96 -10.82 30.53
N GLY A 1133 29.10 -9.51 30.38
CA GLY A 1133 30.39 -8.80 30.40
C GLY A 1133 30.52 -7.84 31.58
N GLY A 1134 31.48 -6.90 31.51
CA GLY A 1134 31.67 -5.86 32.54
C GLY A 1134 30.58 -4.78 32.60
N ARG A 1135 29.52 -4.88 31.78
CA ARG A 1135 28.35 -4.01 31.78
C ARG A 1135 27.08 -4.84 31.58
N PRO A 1136 25.91 -4.37 32.07
CA PRO A 1136 24.64 -5.03 31.80
C PRO A 1136 24.36 -5.15 30.30
N ARG A 1137 23.83 -6.30 29.90
CA ARG A 1137 23.28 -6.53 28.56
C ARG A 1137 21.99 -5.74 28.39
N ARG A 1138 21.87 -5.05 27.26
CA ARG A 1138 20.72 -4.17 26.97
C ARG A 1138 20.18 -4.38 25.58
N ALA A 1139 18.85 -4.33 25.45
CA ALA A 1139 18.16 -4.44 24.17
C ALA A 1139 17.11 -3.33 24.00
N GLY A 1140 16.96 -2.82 22.78
CA GLY A 1140 15.81 -2.02 22.38
C GLY A 1140 14.69 -2.88 21.82
N VAL A 1141 13.43 -2.49 22.02
CA VAL A 1141 12.25 -3.09 21.38
C VAL A 1141 11.42 -2.00 20.73
N SER A 1142 11.18 -2.11 19.42
CA SER A 1142 10.41 -1.14 18.62
C SER A 1142 9.04 -1.68 18.21
N ALA A 1143 8.02 -0.83 18.23
CA ALA A 1143 6.74 -1.11 17.58
C ALA A 1143 6.14 0.16 16.96
N PHE A 1144 5.74 0.08 15.69
CA PHE A 1144 5.21 1.20 14.92
C PHE A 1144 3.80 0.86 14.45
N GLY A 1145 2.82 1.68 14.82
CA GLY A 1145 1.41 1.47 14.49
C GLY A 1145 1.06 2.04 13.12
N ILE A 1146 0.13 1.40 12.41
CA ILE A 1146 -0.39 1.85 11.11
C ILE A 1146 -1.10 3.23 11.17
N SER A 1147 -1.31 3.78 12.36
CA SER A 1147 -1.86 5.12 12.58
C SER A 1147 -0.78 6.18 12.89
N GLY A 1148 0.49 5.83 12.73
CA GLY A 1148 1.66 6.68 13.04
C GLY A 1148 2.11 6.69 14.50
N THR A 1149 1.44 5.96 15.42
CA THR A 1149 1.88 5.90 16.82
C THR A 1149 3.10 4.98 16.96
N ASN A 1150 4.23 5.53 17.39
CA ASN A 1150 5.46 4.77 17.61
C ASN A 1150 5.74 4.58 19.09
N ALA A 1151 6.33 3.44 19.43
CA ALA A 1151 6.82 3.15 20.76
C ALA A 1151 8.20 2.50 20.70
N HIS A 1152 9.08 2.89 21.61
CA HIS A 1152 10.38 2.25 21.80
C HIS A 1152 10.64 2.04 23.30
N VAL A 1153 11.17 0.87 23.64
CA VAL A 1153 11.45 0.44 25.02
C VAL A 1153 12.89 -0.04 25.13
N VAL A 1154 13.57 0.34 26.21
CA VAL A 1154 14.93 -0.12 26.53
C VAL A 1154 14.86 -1.12 27.68
N LEU A 1155 15.27 -2.35 27.42
CA LEU A 1155 15.36 -3.45 28.37
C LEU A 1155 16.81 -3.65 28.82
N GLU A 1156 16.97 -4.03 30.08
CA GLU A 1156 18.24 -4.37 30.70
C GLU A 1156 18.13 -5.71 31.44
N GLU A 1157 19.22 -6.47 31.45
CA GLU A 1157 19.31 -7.70 32.25
C GLU A 1157 18.98 -7.45 33.73
N ALA A 1158 18.42 -8.47 34.39
CA ALA A 1158 18.14 -8.41 35.81
C ALA A 1158 19.43 -8.19 36.63
N PRO A 1159 19.37 -7.39 37.73
CA PRO A 1159 20.49 -7.21 38.65
C PRO A 1159 21.01 -8.56 39.17
N GLU A 1160 22.31 -8.66 39.45
CA GLU A 1160 22.83 -9.82 40.17
C GLU A 1160 22.15 -9.90 41.54
N GLU A 1161 21.37 -10.97 41.75
CA GLU A 1161 21.01 -11.34 43.10
C GLU A 1161 22.30 -11.69 43.85
N PRO A 1162 22.56 -11.10 45.03
CA PRO A 1162 23.70 -11.50 45.83
C PRO A 1162 23.54 -12.99 46.11
N GLN A 1163 24.37 -13.80 45.46
CA GLN A 1163 24.44 -15.22 45.73
C GLN A 1163 24.67 -15.35 47.24
N GLY A 1164 23.67 -15.89 47.96
CA GLY A 1164 23.92 -16.46 49.27
C GLY A 1164 25.12 -17.42 49.15
N PRO A 1165 25.94 -17.59 50.20
CA PRO A 1165 27.20 -18.31 50.10
C PRO A 1165 27.00 -19.62 49.34
N THR A 1166 27.69 -19.71 48.20
CA THR A 1166 27.75 -20.91 47.37
C THR A 1166 27.97 -22.09 48.31
N PRO A 1167 27.13 -23.13 48.31
CA PRO A 1167 27.45 -24.33 49.06
C PRO A 1167 28.81 -24.78 48.57
N VAL A 1168 29.81 -24.74 49.45
CA VAL A 1168 31.13 -25.30 49.16
C VAL A 1168 30.87 -26.70 48.62
N PRO A 1169 31.37 -27.06 47.42
CA PRO A 1169 31.20 -28.40 46.91
C PRO A 1169 31.85 -29.35 47.92
N VAL A 1170 31.01 -30.07 48.69
CA VAL A 1170 31.49 -31.16 49.53
C VAL A 1170 32.11 -32.17 48.57
N PRO A 1171 33.37 -32.60 48.79
CA PRO A 1171 34.04 -33.53 47.89
C PRO A 1171 33.17 -34.77 47.67
N ALA A 1172 33.10 -35.22 46.40
CA ALA A 1172 32.33 -36.36 45.93
C ALA A 1172 32.79 -37.75 46.47
N SER A 1173 33.34 -37.81 47.68
CA SER A 1173 33.76 -39.07 48.34
C SER A 1173 33.05 -39.32 49.68
N ALA A 1174 31.89 -38.71 49.93
CA ALA A 1174 31.09 -38.96 51.13
C ALA A 1174 29.57 -39.10 50.90
N SER A 1175 29.08 -39.42 49.69
CA SER A 1175 27.63 -39.57 49.42
C SER A 1175 27.21 -40.90 48.79
N GLU A 1176 28.05 -41.94 48.86
CA GLU A 1176 27.62 -43.34 48.57
C GLU A 1176 27.20 -44.11 49.85
N THR A 1177 27.09 -43.42 51.00
CA THR A 1177 26.60 -44.02 52.27
C THR A 1177 25.49 -43.23 52.97
N ALA A 1178 24.86 -42.25 52.30
CA ALA A 1178 23.60 -41.65 52.75
C ALA A 1178 22.40 -42.28 52.00
N ALA A 1179 22.30 -43.62 52.07
CA ALA A 1179 21.01 -44.26 51.89
C ALA A 1179 20.14 -43.90 53.12
N ALA A 1180 18.95 -43.33 52.88
CA ALA A 1180 17.86 -43.26 53.85
C ALA A 1180 18.10 -42.44 55.14
N GLU A 1181 18.55 -41.18 55.06
CA GLU A 1181 18.03 -40.20 56.01
C GLU A 1181 16.63 -39.79 55.54
N SER A 1182 15.59 -40.27 56.23
CA SER A 1182 14.21 -39.85 55.97
C SER A 1182 14.16 -38.34 56.01
N LEU A 1183 13.71 -37.68 54.93
CA LEU A 1183 13.39 -36.26 55.03
C LEU A 1183 12.37 -36.10 56.16
N PRO A 1184 12.40 -35.01 56.95
CA PRO A 1184 11.21 -34.64 57.69
C PRO A 1184 10.06 -34.62 56.68
N VAL A 1185 8.97 -35.33 56.99
CA VAL A 1185 7.80 -35.49 56.11
C VAL A 1185 7.48 -34.17 55.42
N VAL A 1186 7.37 -34.18 54.10
CA VAL A 1186 7.05 -33.01 53.27
C VAL A 1186 5.58 -33.09 52.87
N SER A 1187 4.88 -31.95 52.92
CA SER A 1187 3.47 -31.83 52.52
C SER A 1187 3.35 -31.01 51.23
N LEU A 1188 3.01 -31.66 50.12
CA LEU A 1188 2.64 -30.97 48.88
C LEU A 1188 1.15 -30.63 48.94
N LEU A 1189 0.83 -29.35 49.00
CA LEU A 1189 -0.54 -28.86 48.96
C LEU A 1189 -0.97 -28.65 47.50
N LEU A 1190 -2.10 -29.23 47.13
CA LEU A 1190 -2.77 -29.01 45.86
C LEU A 1190 -4.16 -28.45 46.11
N SER A 1191 -4.58 -27.49 45.28
CA SER A 1191 -5.95 -27.01 45.30
C SER A 1191 -6.43 -26.58 43.93
N ALA A 1192 -7.67 -26.92 43.61
CA ALA A 1192 -8.33 -26.60 42.36
C ALA A 1192 -9.82 -26.26 42.55
N ARG A 1193 -10.47 -25.81 41.48
CA ARG A 1193 -11.91 -25.48 41.49
C ARG A 1193 -12.82 -26.70 41.47
N ASP A 1194 -12.36 -27.82 40.93
CA ASP A 1194 -13.08 -29.08 40.87
C ASP A 1194 -12.13 -30.28 40.96
N GLU A 1195 -12.68 -31.50 40.99
CA GLU A 1195 -11.91 -32.74 41.13
C GLU A 1195 -11.05 -33.06 39.89
N ASN A 1196 -11.51 -32.73 38.68
CA ASN A 1196 -10.77 -33.00 37.44
C ASN A 1196 -9.54 -32.10 37.34
N ALA A 1197 -9.70 -30.81 37.63
CA ALA A 1197 -8.62 -29.85 37.69
C ALA A 1197 -7.60 -30.22 38.78
N LEU A 1198 -8.05 -30.74 39.94
CA LEU A 1198 -7.16 -31.21 41.00
C LEU A 1198 -6.28 -32.39 40.54
N ARG A 1199 -6.86 -33.36 39.82
CA ARG A 1199 -6.12 -34.48 39.23
C ARG A 1199 -5.15 -34.02 38.14
N ALA A 1200 -5.59 -33.12 37.27
CA ALA A 1200 -4.72 -32.54 36.24
C ALA A 1200 -3.54 -31.76 36.86
N GLN A 1201 -3.77 -31.07 37.98
CA GLN A 1201 -2.73 -30.33 38.70
C GLN A 1201 -1.72 -31.29 39.33
N ALA A 1202 -2.19 -32.39 39.92
CA ALA A 1202 -1.33 -33.45 40.43
C ALA A 1202 -0.46 -34.04 39.31
N GLY A 1203 -1.05 -34.35 38.15
CA GLY A 1203 -0.32 -34.86 36.99
C GLY A 1203 0.75 -33.88 36.46
N ARG A 1204 0.43 -32.58 36.36
CA ARG A 1204 1.41 -31.54 35.95
C ARG A 1204 2.55 -31.40 36.96
N LEU A 1205 2.25 -31.45 38.26
CA LEU A 1205 3.28 -31.40 39.30
C LEU A 1205 4.14 -32.67 39.29
N ALA A 1206 3.57 -33.84 39.02
CA ALA A 1206 4.32 -35.08 38.86
C ALA A 1206 5.28 -35.01 37.66
N ALA A 1207 4.83 -34.48 36.52
CA ALA A 1207 5.69 -34.25 35.35
C ALA A 1207 6.84 -33.28 35.70
N HIS A 1208 6.54 -32.15 36.34
CA HIS A 1208 7.55 -31.19 36.81
C HIS A 1208 8.62 -31.84 37.69
N LEU A 1209 8.22 -32.59 38.72
CA LEU A 1209 9.15 -33.24 39.64
C LEU A 1209 10.00 -34.34 39.00
N ARG A 1210 9.59 -34.88 37.84
CA ARG A 1210 10.38 -35.83 37.03
C ARG A 1210 11.40 -35.11 36.16
N GLU A 1211 11.08 -33.92 35.68
CA GLU A 1211 11.91 -33.15 34.76
C GLU A 1211 12.96 -32.28 35.48
N THR A 1212 12.71 -31.90 36.74
CA THR A 1212 13.61 -31.01 37.49
C THR A 1212 14.34 -31.68 38.66
N THR A 1213 15.47 -31.10 39.06
CA THR A 1213 16.22 -31.47 40.29
C THR A 1213 15.89 -30.57 41.47
N ASP A 1214 14.76 -29.85 41.42
CA ASP A 1214 14.32 -28.91 42.46
C ASP A 1214 14.16 -29.57 43.84
N ASP A 1215 14.50 -28.87 44.92
CA ASP A 1215 14.27 -29.37 46.27
C ASP A 1215 12.76 -29.44 46.55
N VAL A 1216 12.27 -30.64 46.88
CA VAL A 1216 10.85 -30.89 47.18
C VAL A 1216 10.32 -30.06 48.35
N ARG A 1217 11.18 -29.62 49.28
CA ARG A 1217 10.80 -28.71 50.38
C ARG A 1217 10.50 -27.30 49.88
N GLU A 1218 11.27 -26.85 48.89
CA GLU A 1218 11.09 -25.56 48.25
C GLU A 1218 9.83 -25.56 47.37
N VAL A 1219 9.59 -26.67 46.65
CA VAL A 1219 8.33 -26.92 45.92
C VAL A 1219 7.13 -26.86 46.86
N ALA A 1220 7.19 -27.55 48.00
CA ALA A 1220 6.13 -27.54 49.01
C ALA A 1220 5.87 -26.15 49.59
N HIS A 1221 6.94 -25.37 49.81
CA HIS A 1221 6.84 -23.99 50.28
C HIS A 1221 6.14 -23.11 49.24
N ALA A 1222 6.61 -23.14 47.98
CA ALA A 1222 6.04 -22.36 46.88
C ALA A 1222 4.55 -22.71 46.63
N LEU A 1223 4.16 -24.00 46.67
CA LEU A 1223 2.76 -24.41 46.57
C LEU A 1223 1.87 -23.82 47.68
N THR A 1224 2.44 -23.48 48.83
CA THR A 1224 1.67 -22.93 49.95
C THR A 1224 1.64 -21.40 49.96
N THR A 1225 2.70 -20.74 49.50
CA THR A 1225 2.87 -19.28 49.62
C THR A 1225 2.62 -18.53 48.32
N GLN A 1226 2.67 -19.21 47.17
CA GLN A 1226 2.67 -18.59 45.83
C GLN A 1226 1.49 -19.06 44.95
N ARG A 1227 0.51 -19.77 45.52
CA ARG A 1227 -0.65 -20.31 44.78
C ARG A 1227 -1.95 -19.97 45.50
N ALA A 1228 -3.00 -19.76 44.71
CA ALA A 1228 -4.34 -19.50 45.23
C ALA A 1228 -4.88 -20.72 45.98
N PHE A 1229 -5.59 -20.48 47.07
CA PHE A 1229 -6.19 -21.53 47.89
C PHE A 1229 -7.65 -21.80 47.48
N LEU A 1230 -7.85 -22.82 46.62
CA LEU A 1230 -9.13 -23.12 45.96
C LEU A 1230 -9.93 -24.22 46.69
N ASP A 1231 -11.19 -24.46 46.30
CA ASP A 1231 -12.17 -25.22 47.10
C ASP A 1231 -11.89 -26.73 47.18
N HIS A 1232 -11.45 -27.38 46.09
CA HIS A 1232 -11.09 -28.79 46.08
C HIS A 1232 -9.62 -28.94 46.42
N ARG A 1233 -9.29 -29.72 47.46
CA ARG A 1233 -7.93 -29.74 48.03
C ARG A 1233 -7.44 -31.14 48.28
N ALA A 1234 -6.16 -31.35 48.03
CA ALA A 1234 -5.43 -32.55 48.39
C ALA A 1234 -4.10 -32.18 49.04
N VAL A 1235 -3.64 -33.02 49.97
CA VAL A 1235 -2.30 -32.91 50.54
C VAL A 1235 -1.61 -34.25 50.40
N ILE A 1236 -0.45 -34.24 49.76
CA ILE A 1236 0.37 -35.44 49.56
C ILE A 1236 1.52 -35.38 50.55
N LEU A 1237 1.64 -36.42 51.37
CA LEU A 1237 2.68 -36.56 52.37
C LEU A 1237 3.71 -37.59 51.89
N GLY A 1238 4.99 -37.23 51.93
CA GLY A 1238 6.07 -38.14 51.57
C GLY A 1238 7.37 -37.81 52.30
N ASN A 1239 8.20 -38.82 52.53
CA ASN A 1239 9.52 -38.68 53.16
C ASN A 1239 10.68 -38.67 52.13
N ASN A 1240 10.36 -38.86 50.85
CA ASN A 1240 11.27 -38.81 49.72
C ASN A 1240 10.50 -38.49 48.42
N ARG A 1241 11.23 -38.16 47.34
CA ARG A 1241 10.64 -37.77 46.05
C ARG A 1241 9.78 -38.89 45.43
N ASP A 1242 10.17 -40.15 45.55
CA ASP A 1242 9.43 -41.29 44.97
C ASP A 1242 8.08 -41.54 45.67
N GLU A 1243 8.00 -41.33 46.99
CA GLU A 1243 6.74 -41.35 47.72
C GLU A 1243 5.81 -40.20 47.30
N LEU A 1244 6.36 -39.00 47.09
CA LEU A 1244 5.58 -37.85 46.61
C LEU A 1244 5.06 -38.08 45.19
N LEU A 1245 5.90 -38.60 44.28
CA LEU A 1245 5.49 -38.94 42.92
C LEU A 1245 4.38 -40.00 42.89
N ARG A 1246 4.50 -41.07 43.70
CA ARG A 1246 3.44 -42.09 43.83
C ARG A 1246 2.14 -41.58 44.44
N GLY A 1247 2.18 -40.51 45.22
CA GLY A 1247 0.98 -39.87 45.75
C GLY A 1247 0.34 -38.87 44.79
N LEU A 1248 1.10 -38.40 43.79
CA LEU A 1248 0.62 -37.53 42.71
C LEU A 1248 0.02 -38.31 41.55
N ASP A 1249 0.57 -39.48 41.23
CA ASP A 1249 0.03 -40.46 40.27
C ASP A 1249 -1.24 -41.14 40.80
#